data_AF-A0A7I7SX01-F1
#
_entry.id   AF-A0A7I7SX01-F1
#
_cell.length_a   1.000
_cell.length_b   1.000
_cell.length_c   1.000
_cell.angle_alpha   90.00
_cell.angle_beta   90.00
_cell.angle_gamma   90.00
#
_symmetry.space_group_name_H-M   'P 1'
#
loop_
_entity.id
_entity.type
_entity.pdbx_description
1 polymer ?
#
loop_
_entity_poly.entity_id
_entity_poly.type
_entity_poly.pdbx_seq_one_letter_code
_entity_poly.pdbx_strand_id
1 'polypeptide(L)'
;MPTATATSKAAAAAAVPTATATSKAAAAAAVPTAAATVTAGTGAWYFDGALTWALNRLAGWPGLPQPFVAVTNYQADRSFDAADAQLDSLVANAGVGSPARWVPDLIGILHLFVTSAIPTYTFSDTLKAWGDFLNRVVPPFTITSAAGTFGIITPYKIMGAAVAGAATVLTDMLNNVYNPAQWEIDVISATTGATVTSGDLSDLTSLVTKIAASVVLGKGAYSNPTDAFNLTLPTWTAAQVNPFTVVTYVALVGLYKRFQQMAALETFTTSTGYGSWLYTLGSGSSESEYAAGAFTAVDQDGNAVSFQPADGNTYTSAGGALVTINTYGGGYTYTNTLPGAAFFHKATLENPADRYDTVNIPVTTADGAPYTVTFKIQIINGTNTPPTASPSNSGADALGVVRGTVGGSDADGDALTYSLVSSSVNGLSGNSAYTKNGTNNGGIVTLNSTTGAFTYVSSSTAGTSQSFQVQVDDGHGGNTTATVTVPNTTSITPSNVNTSTQNVESGSVPIPTGDGGMFTYSLGTAPTKGTVTSFNAATGAFTYSRNSTLGHTTSPADMVTVIATDANGRTVTLSLPVSPTVPNTPPAISQTTINAGSTNSAQWGLNTSTWTQTTTGKITATDADGDKLTYSLVNPSTHAAVTTTTNGGTVTFNADGTYTYTITNNQAYFHGAAKIGATGTAVDDSFTVAVDDGFGGTAYATVNVPIYAVNTAPSMSTNSPVCGFGICTATATLSDADGDSLSGALNTSNNGTGSPWYTLSRGSVTINAGSQHTFSWTGNSNGAGTQQTGIQTYTVYDGYYRVVNGVIDNTYPTRAWVQWNGTTRTFGN
;
A
#
# COMPACT_ATOMS: atom_id res chain seq x y z
N MET A 1 -22.70 41.17 -38.65
CA MET A 1 -22.07 42.08 -39.63
C MET A 1 -21.02 41.30 -40.43
N PRO A 2 -20.71 41.68 -41.69
CA PRO A 2 -20.89 40.70 -42.77
C PRO A 2 -19.79 40.64 -43.86
N THR A 3 -19.99 39.76 -44.85
CA THR A 3 -19.36 39.73 -46.20
C THR A 3 -17.83 39.48 -46.23
N ALA A 4 -17.19 39.03 -47.32
CA ALA A 4 -17.50 38.90 -48.76
C ALA A 4 -16.66 37.72 -49.37
N THR A 5 -16.71 37.19 -50.61
CA THR A 5 -17.60 37.08 -51.80
C THR A 5 -16.83 36.22 -52.85
N ALA A 6 -17.37 35.50 -53.86
CA ALA A 6 -18.73 35.11 -54.26
C ALA A 6 -18.68 34.05 -55.41
N THR A 7 -19.84 33.43 -55.74
CA THR A 7 -20.29 32.95 -57.09
C THR A 7 -19.36 32.04 -57.95
N SER A 8 -19.68 30.75 -58.15
CA SER A 8 -20.53 30.16 -59.25
C SER A 8 -19.80 30.02 -60.62
N LYS A 9 -20.05 29.05 -61.52
CA LYS A 9 -21.17 28.09 -61.77
C LYS A 9 -20.61 26.66 -61.92
N ALA A 10 -21.23 25.56 -61.47
CA ALA A 10 -22.60 25.05 -61.67
C ALA A 10 -22.84 24.33 -63.02
N ALA A 11 -22.75 22.99 -62.99
CA ALA A 11 -23.45 22.03 -63.84
C ALA A 11 -23.72 20.77 -62.97
N ALA A 12 -24.88 20.12 -63.11
CA ALA A 12 -25.34 19.09 -62.16
C ALA A 12 -25.22 17.66 -62.70
N ALA A 13 -24.93 16.72 -61.79
CA ALA A 13 -25.17 15.29 -61.95
C ALA A 13 -26.07 14.82 -60.79
N ALA A 14 -26.92 13.83 -61.03
CA ALA A 14 -28.01 13.48 -60.11
C ALA A 14 -27.54 12.73 -58.85
N ALA A 15 -28.32 12.84 -57.78
CA ALA A 15 -28.06 12.15 -56.52
C ALA A 15 -28.26 10.63 -56.66
N VAL A 16 -27.28 9.85 -56.20
CA VAL A 16 -27.43 8.42 -55.93
C VAL A 16 -27.87 8.26 -54.48
N PRO A 17 -28.97 7.54 -54.18
CA PRO A 17 -29.41 7.35 -52.80
C PRO A 17 -28.47 6.41 -52.05
N THR A 18 -28.04 6.80 -50.85
CA THR A 18 -27.31 5.95 -49.92
C THR A 18 -28.25 4.90 -49.31
N ALA A 19 -28.56 3.87 -50.08
CA ALA A 19 -29.34 2.72 -49.63
C ALA A 19 -28.67 2.06 -48.42
N THR A 20 -29.38 2.04 -47.29
CA THR A 20 -28.85 1.50 -46.03
C THR A 20 -28.65 0.00 -46.17
N ALA A 21 -27.39 -0.44 -46.26
CA ALA A 21 -27.05 -1.84 -46.29
C ALA A 21 -27.28 -2.48 -44.91
N THR A 22 -28.54 -2.84 -44.62
CA THR A 22 -28.88 -3.69 -43.48
C THR A 22 -28.21 -5.04 -43.68
N SER A 23 -27.11 -5.27 -42.96
CA SER A 23 -26.45 -6.57 -42.91
C SER A 23 -27.44 -7.58 -42.35
N LYS A 24 -28.00 -8.40 -43.24
CA LYS A 24 -28.84 -9.53 -42.86
C LYS A 24 -27.97 -10.46 -42.01
N ALA A 25 -28.22 -10.49 -40.71
CA ALA A 25 -27.47 -11.33 -39.78
C ALA A 25 -27.43 -12.75 -40.34
N ALA A 26 -26.23 -13.34 -40.39
CA ALA A 26 -26.06 -14.71 -40.85
C ALA A 26 -26.96 -15.60 -40.00
N ALA A 27 -27.90 -16.31 -40.64
CA ALA A 27 -28.73 -17.26 -39.93
C ALA A 27 -27.79 -18.30 -39.30
N ALA A 28 -27.78 -18.37 -37.97
CA ALA A 28 -26.92 -19.29 -37.25
C ALA A 28 -27.23 -20.71 -37.74
N ALA A 29 -26.27 -21.31 -38.46
CA ALA A 29 -26.40 -22.69 -38.88
C ALA A 29 -26.59 -23.55 -37.63
N ALA A 30 -27.62 -24.40 -37.62
CA ALA A 30 -27.89 -25.25 -36.48
C ALA A 30 -26.64 -26.10 -36.20
N VAL A 31 -26.08 -25.99 -35.00
CA VAL A 31 -24.94 -26.80 -34.57
C VAL A 31 -25.37 -28.26 -34.70
N PRO A 32 -24.72 -29.09 -35.54
CA PRO A 32 -25.09 -30.48 -35.67
C PRO A 32 -24.86 -31.16 -34.32
N THR A 33 -25.86 -31.89 -33.83
CA THR A 33 -25.71 -32.75 -32.65
C THR A 33 -24.53 -33.68 -32.85
N ALA A 34 -23.63 -33.72 -31.87
CA ALA A 34 -22.39 -34.49 -31.94
C ALA A 34 -22.67 -35.94 -32.37
N ALA A 35 -21.98 -36.40 -33.41
CA ALA A 35 -22.07 -37.77 -33.87
C ALA A 35 -21.58 -38.74 -32.77
N ALA A 36 -22.14 -39.94 -32.73
CA ALA A 36 -21.68 -40.98 -31.82
C ALA A 36 -20.21 -41.33 -32.14
N THR A 37 -19.38 -41.47 -31.10
CA THR A 37 -17.95 -41.75 -31.21
C THR A 37 -17.71 -43.05 -31.99
N VAL A 38 -17.08 -42.93 -33.17
CA VAL A 38 -16.91 -44.03 -34.10
C VAL A 38 -15.92 -45.06 -33.53
N THR A 39 -16.28 -46.35 -33.58
CA THR A 39 -15.44 -47.42 -33.02
C THR A 39 -14.11 -47.52 -33.76
N ALA A 40 -13.00 -47.49 -33.00
CA ALA A 40 -11.64 -47.54 -33.53
C ALA A 40 -11.39 -48.74 -34.45
N GLY A 41 -10.60 -48.55 -35.50
CA GLY A 41 -10.30 -49.58 -36.50
C GLY A 41 -11.41 -49.88 -37.51
N THR A 42 -12.58 -49.23 -37.44
CA THR A 42 -13.61 -49.33 -38.48
C THR A 42 -13.34 -48.39 -39.66
N GLY A 43 -13.84 -48.72 -40.86
CA GLY A 43 -13.68 -47.85 -42.04
C GLY A 43 -14.24 -46.44 -41.85
N ALA A 44 -15.31 -46.29 -41.07
CA ALA A 44 -15.85 -44.99 -40.70
C ALA A 44 -14.93 -44.20 -39.74
N TRP A 45 -14.22 -44.88 -38.83
CA TRP A 45 -13.23 -44.24 -37.95
C TRP A 45 -11.98 -43.78 -38.72
N TYR A 46 -11.51 -44.57 -39.69
CA TYR A 46 -10.45 -44.13 -40.60
C TYR A 46 -10.89 -42.94 -41.46
N PHE A 47 -12.14 -42.91 -41.92
CA PHE A 47 -12.70 -41.78 -42.67
C PHE A 47 -12.81 -40.51 -41.82
N ASP A 48 -13.38 -40.60 -40.62
CA ASP A 48 -13.54 -39.47 -39.70
C ASP A 48 -12.19 -38.92 -39.19
N GLY A 49 -11.23 -39.82 -38.96
CA GLY A 49 -9.84 -39.47 -38.66
C GLY A 49 -9.16 -38.76 -39.84
N ALA A 50 -9.33 -39.24 -41.08
CA ALA A 50 -8.79 -38.59 -42.28
C ALA A 50 -9.44 -37.23 -42.55
N LEU A 51 -10.75 -37.10 -42.33
CA LEU A 51 -11.49 -35.85 -42.46
C LEU A 51 -11.04 -34.82 -41.41
N THR A 52 -10.92 -35.24 -40.15
CA THR A 52 -10.41 -34.40 -39.06
C THR A 52 -8.96 -33.98 -39.29
N TRP A 53 -8.12 -34.89 -39.79
CA TRP A 53 -6.74 -34.60 -40.20
C TRP A 53 -6.70 -33.54 -41.31
N ALA A 54 -7.51 -33.67 -42.36
CA ALA A 54 -7.57 -32.72 -43.45
C ALA A 54 -8.09 -31.34 -43.00
N LEU A 55 -9.15 -31.29 -42.18
CA LEU A 55 -9.67 -30.04 -41.61
C LEU A 55 -8.63 -29.32 -40.76
N ASN A 56 -7.90 -30.03 -39.89
CA ASN A 56 -6.82 -29.46 -39.09
C ASN A 56 -5.65 -28.95 -39.96
N ARG A 57 -5.34 -29.62 -41.08
CA ARG A 57 -4.31 -29.18 -42.04
C ARG A 57 -4.75 -28.01 -42.92
N LEU A 58 -6.06 -27.76 -43.08
CA LEU A 58 -6.63 -26.60 -43.77
C LEU A 58 -6.70 -25.33 -42.90
N ALA A 59 -6.34 -25.40 -41.62
CA ALA A 59 -6.22 -24.22 -40.77
C ALA A 59 -5.24 -23.20 -41.39
N GLY A 60 -5.70 -21.94 -41.50
CA GLY A 60 -4.94 -20.85 -42.12
C GLY A 60 -4.76 -20.95 -43.64
N TRP A 61 -5.50 -21.82 -44.34
CA TRP A 61 -5.54 -21.86 -45.80
C TRP A 61 -6.69 -21.00 -46.37
N PRO A 62 -6.49 -20.28 -47.49
CA PRO A 62 -5.23 -20.08 -48.18
C PRO A 62 -4.41 -18.95 -47.52
N GLY A 63 -3.08 -19.09 -47.50
CA GLY A 63 -2.18 -18.15 -46.82
C GLY A 63 -1.96 -16.83 -47.56
N LEU A 64 -0.94 -16.06 -47.16
CA LEU A 64 -0.44 -14.98 -48.02
C LEU A 64 0.32 -15.55 -49.23
N PRO A 65 0.23 -14.92 -50.42
CA PRO A 65 1.07 -15.25 -51.57
C PRO A 65 2.56 -15.20 -51.21
N GLN A 66 3.32 -16.23 -51.55
CA GLN A 66 4.77 -16.32 -51.34
C GLN A 66 5.44 -17.10 -52.49
N PRO A 67 6.71 -16.80 -52.83
CA PRO A 67 7.53 -17.65 -53.70
C PRO A 67 7.94 -18.96 -53.01
N PHE A 68 8.48 -19.92 -53.76
CA PHE A 68 8.88 -21.25 -53.27
C PHE A 68 10.21 -21.29 -52.54
N VAL A 69 11.10 -20.31 -52.74
CA VAL A 69 12.52 -20.31 -52.34
C VAL A 69 12.73 -20.70 -50.87
N ALA A 70 13.02 -21.99 -50.64
CA ALA A 70 13.24 -22.57 -49.32
C ALA A 70 14.72 -22.70 -48.96
N VAL A 71 14.98 -23.25 -47.76
CA VAL A 71 16.31 -23.39 -47.13
C VAL A 71 17.37 -24.03 -48.03
N THR A 72 16.97 -24.90 -48.97
CA THR A 72 17.87 -25.66 -49.86
C THR A 72 18.12 -25.03 -51.23
N ASN A 73 17.32 -24.04 -51.68
CA ASN A 73 17.53 -23.25 -52.90
C ASN A 73 17.91 -24.04 -54.18
N TYR A 74 17.14 -25.09 -54.51
CA TYR A 74 17.40 -25.94 -55.67
C TYR A 74 17.08 -25.22 -57.01
N GLN A 75 17.46 -25.83 -58.14
CA GLN A 75 17.09 -25.30 -59.46
C GLN A 75 15.57 -25.37 -59.67
N ALA A 76 14.93 -26.45 -59.19
CA ALA A 76 13.48 -26.63 -59.26
C ALA A 76 12.72 -25.48 -58.57
N ASP A 77 13.07 -25.08 -57.33
CA ASP A 77 12.44 -23.95 -56.60
C ASP A 77 12.35 -22.70 -57.50
N ARG A 78 13.51 -22.27 -58.01
CA ARG A 78 13.66 -21.08 -58.85
C ARG A 78 12.99 -21.22 -60.21
N SER A 79 12.88 -22.45 -60.72
CA SER A 79 12.16 -22.74 -61.97
C SER A 79 10.65 -22.72 -61.80
N PHE A 80 10.11 -23.16 -60.65
CA PHE A 80 8.69 -23.04 -60.33
C PHE A 80 8.25 -21.59 -60.20
N ASP A 81 9.01 -20.76 -59.47
CA ASP A 81 8.73 -19.33 -59.33
C ASP A 81 8.85 -18.58 -60.68
N ALA A 82 9.80 -18.96 -61.54
CA ALA A 82 9.93 -18.38 -62.88
C ALA A 82 8.75 -18.76 -63.80
N ALA A 83 8.29 -20.02 -63.77
CA ALA A 83 7.13 -20.48 -64.54
C ALA A 83 5.82 -19.84 -64.05
N ASP A 84 5.68 -19.66 -62.73
CA ASP A 84 4.56 -19.00 -62.07
C ASP A 84 4.38 -17.55 -62.56
N ALA A 85 5.45 -16.74 -62.47
CA ALA A 85 5.46 -15.36 -62.93
C ALA A 85 5.27 -15.23 -64.45
N GLN A 86 5.70 -16.23 -65.24
CA GLN A 86 5.40 -16.29 -66.67
C GLN A 86 3.92 -16.54 -66.93
N LEU A 87 3.29 -17.48 -66.22
CA LEU A 87 1.87 -17.80 -66.39
C LEU A 87 0.97 -16.59 -66.06
N ASP A 88 1.25 -15.89 -64.96
CA ASP A 88 0.56 -14.65 -64.61
C ASP A 88 0.74 -13.57 -65.69
N SER A 89 1.95 -13.36 -66.18
CA SER A 89 2.24 -12.39 -67.24
C SER A 89 1.51 -12.71 -68.54
N LEU A 90 1.43 -13.99 -68.93
CA LEU A 90 0.70 -14.45 -70.12
C LEU A 90 -0.82 -14.25 -69.98
N VAL A 91 -1.38 -14.49 -68.79
CA VAL A 91 -2.81 -14.33 -68.50
C VAL A 91 -3.20 -12.86 -68.42
N ALA A 92 -2.41 -12.03 -67.73
CA ALA A 92 -2.65 -10.59 -67.60
C ALA A 92 -2.59 -9.84 -68.95
N ASN A 93 -1.73 -10.29 -69.87
CA ASN A 93 -1.54 -9.67 -71.19
C ASN A 93 -2.30 -10.38 -72.34
N ALA A 94 -3.24 -11.29 -72.03
CA ALA A 94 -3.97 -12.04 -73.06
C ALA A 94 -5.00 -11.17 -73.83
N GLY A 95 -4.54 -10.58 -74.93
CA GLY A 95 -5.36 -9.82 -75.87
C GLY A 95 -6.47 -10.63 -76.54
N VAL A 96 -7.46 -9.92 -77.11
CA VAL A 96 -8.60 -10.53 -77.82
C VAL A 96 -8.10 -11.37 -78.99
N GLY A 97 -8.51 -12.64 -79.04
CA GLY A 97 -8.06 -13.61 -80.05
C GLY A 97 -6.77 -14.36 -79.72
N SER A 98 -6.10 -14.08 -78.59
CA SER A 98 -4.99 -14.90 -78.09
C SER A 98 -5.45 -16.30 -77.66
N PRO A 99 -4.70 -17.39 -77.88
CA PRO A 99 -5.08 -18.71 -77.40
C PRO A 99 -5.22 -18.77 -75.86
N ALA A 100 -4.39 -18.04 -75.11
CA ALA A 100 -4.48 -17.93 -73.64
C ALA A 100 -5.76 -17.23 -73.12
N ARG A 101 -6.57 -16.63 -74.01
CA ARG A 101 -7.69 -15.76 -73.65
C ARG A 101 -8.82 -16.48 -72.90
N TRP A 102 -8.93 -17.81 -73.03
CA TRP A 102 -9.93 -18.60 -72.30
C TRP A 102 -9.80 -18.46 -70.77
N VAL A 103 -8.60 -18.21 -70.24
CA VAL A 103 -8.38 -18.04 -68.79
C VAL A 103 -9.01 -16.74 -68.27
N PRO A 104 -8.65 -15.52 -68.76
CA PRO A 104 -9.33 -14.29 -68.34
C PRO A 104 -10.84 -14.28 -68.57
N ASP A 105 -11.32 -14.84 -69.68
CA ASP A 105 -12.75 -14.84 -69.99
C ASP A 105 -13.53 -15.81 -69.06
N LEU A 106 -12.96 -16.97 -68.73
CA LEU A 106 -13.53 -17.87 -67.72
C LEU A 106 -13.53 -17.24 -66.31
N ILE A 107 -12.43 -16.59 -65.92
CA ILE A 107 -12.34 -15.86 -64.64
C ILE A 107 -13.37 -14.73 -64.60
N GLY A 108 -13.53 -13.97 -65.69
CA GLY A 108 -14.52 -12.90 -65.82
C GLY A 108 -15.96 -13.42 -65.68
N ILE A 109 -16.27 -14.59 -66.24
CA ILE A 109 -17.57 -15.26 -66.06
C ILE A 109 -17.75 -15.72 -64.61
N LEU A 110 -16.73 -16.32 -63.99
CA LEU A 110 -16.80 -16.78 -62.59
C LEU A 110 -16.96 -15.62 -61.60
N HIS A 111 -16.29 -14.48 -61.85
CA HIS A 111 -16.40 -13.26 -61.05
C HIS A 111 -17.80 -12.60 -61.07
N LEU A 112 -18.72 -13.02 -61.96
CA LEU A 112 -20.14 -12.65 -61.87
C LEU A 112 -20.88 -13.36 -60.72
N PHE A 113 -20.30 -14.43 -60.17
CA PHE A 113 -20.94 -15.30 -59.17
C PHE A 113 -20.10 -15.49 -57.90
N VAL A 114 -18.77 -15.51 -58.01
CA VAL A 114 -17.82 -15.72 -56.91
C VAL A 114 -16.58 -14.85 -57.10
N THR A 115 -16.26 -14.01 -56.11
CA THR A 115 -15.04 -13.18 -56.08
C THR A 115 -14.13 -13.64 -54.95
N SER A 116 -12.80 -13.63 -55.16
CA SER A 116 -11.84 -13.89 -54.07
C SER A 116 -12.01 -12.91 -52.91
N ALA A 117 -11.90 -13.40 -51.68
CA ALA A 117 -11.92 -12.58 -50.47
C ALA A 117 -10.57 -11.90 -50.17
N ILE A 118 -9.49 -12.26 -50.90
CA ILE A 118 -8.14 -11.71 -50.72
C ILE A 118 -7.81 -10.85 -51.95
N PRO A 119 -7.76 -9.50 -51.84
CA PRO A 119 -7.65 -8.61 -53.01
C PRO A 119 -6.32 -8.65 -53.78
N THR A 120 -5.29 -9.32 -53.24
CA THR A 120 -3.93 -9.33 -53.79
C THR A 120 -3.58 -10.61 -54.53
N TYR A 121 -4.49 -11.59 -54.61
CA TYR A 121 -4.25 -12.87 -55.26
C TYR A 121 -4.20 -12.73 -56.79
N THR A 122 -3.15 -13.25 -57.40
CA THR A 122 -3.05 -13.41 -58.84
C THR A 122 -3.74 -14.70 -59.34
N PHE A 123 -3.64 -14.98 -60.64
CA PHE A 123 -4.13 -16.26 -61.18
C PHE A 123 -3.22 -17.40 -60.76
N SER A 124 -1.90 -17.21 -60.87
CA SER A 124 -0.92 -18.20 -60.45
C SER A 124 -0.96 -18.45 -58.93
N ASP A 125 -1.17 -17.42 -58.11
CA ASP A 125 -1.42 -17.56 -56.66
C ASP A 125 -2.63 -18.45 -56.36
N THR A 126 -3.70 -18.28 -57.12
CA THR A 126 -4.92 -19.09 -56.99
C THR A 126 -4.63 -20.56 -57.32
N LEU A 127 -3.83 -20.83 -58.36
CA LEU A 127 -3.36 -22.17 -58.70
C LEU A 127 -2.38 -22.75 -57.66
N LYS A 128 -1.46 -21.93 -57.14
CA LYS A 128 -0.55 -22.25 -56.02
C LYS A 128 -1.30 -22.58 -54.73
N ALA A 129 -2.44 -21.95 -54.50
CA ALA A 129 -3.33 -22.25 -53.38
C ALA A 129 -4.08 -23.58 -53.58
N TRP A 130 -4.55 -23.89 -54.80
CA TRP A 130 -5.06 -25.24 -55.13
C TRP A 130 -4.00 -26.33 -55.00
N GLY A 131 -2.75 -26.07 -55.39
CA GLY A 131 -1.63 -26.98 -55.14
C GLY A 131 -1.34 -27.16 -53.64
N ASP A 132 -1.43 -26.10 -52.82
CA ASP A 132 -1.30 -26.21 -51.36
C ASP A 132 -2.49 -26.94 -50.71
N PHE A 133 -3.70 -26.76 -51.24
CA PHE A 133 -4.88 -27.52 -50.84
C PHE A 133 -4.65 -29.02 -51.06
N LEU A 134 -4.22 -29.43 -52.26
CA LEU A 134 -3.88 -30.82 -52.57
C LEU A 134 -2.81 -31.37 -51.61
N ASN A 135 -1.73 -30.62 -51.37
CA ASN A 135 -0.70 -30.95 -50.39
C ASN A 135 -1.25 -31.17 -48.96
N ARG A 136 -2.21 -30.34 -48.53
CA ARG A 136 -2.85 -30.39 -47.20
C ARG A 136 -3.92 -31.48 -47.05
N VAL A 137 -4.62 -31.87 -48.11
CA VAL A 137 -5.70 -32.87 -48.05
C VAL A 137 -5.28 -34.28 -48.51
N VAL A 138 -4.13 -34.44 -49.16
CA VAL A 138 -3.56 -35.77 -49.46
C VAL A 138 -2.81 -36.29 -48.22
N PRO A 139 -3.27 -37.38 -47.56
CA PRO A 139 -2.58 -37.93 -46.39
C PRO A 139 -1.20 -38.49 -46.73
N PRO A 140 -0.29 -38.61 -45.74
CA PRO A 140 0.97 -39.32 -45.95
C PRO A 140 0.71 -40.77 -46.36
N PHE A 141 1.21 -41.17 -47.52
CA PHE A 141 1.30 -42.57 -47.90
C PHE A 141 2.67 -43.11 -47.46
N THR A 142 2.67 -44.03 -46.51
CA THR A 142 3.82 -44.89 -46.22
C THR A 142 3.70 -46.15 -47.05
N ILE A 143 4.72 -46.49 -47.84
CA ILE A 143 4.78 -47.81 -48.48
C ILE A 143 5.32 -48.79 -47.44
N THR A 144 4.52 -49.81 -47.11
CA THR A 144 4.92 -50.90 -46.23
C THR A 144 6.18 -51.59 -46.75
N SER A 145 7.11 -51.91 -45.86
CA SER A 145 8.48 -52.40 -46.14
C SER A 145 8.61 -53.78 -46.82
N ALA A 146 7.55 -54.28 -47.46
CA ALA A 146 7.51 -55.58 -48.15
C ALA A 146 8.18 -55.60 -49.54
N ALA A 147 8.87 -54.52 -49.94
CA ALA A 147 9.61 -54.45 -51.21
C ALA A 147 11.06 -54.95 -51.02
N GLY A 148 11.38 -56.11 -51.58
CA GLY A 148 12.62 -56.83 -51.30
C GLY A 148 13.85 -56.40 -52.12
N THR A 149 15.02 -56.57 -51.48
CA THR A 149 16.34 -56.89 -52.07
C THR A 149 17.03 -55.88 -53.01
N PHE A 150 16.36 -54.87 -53.57
CA PHE A 150 17.01 -53.84 -54.42
C PHE A 150 16.91 -52.40 -53.88
N GLY A 151 17.15 -52.26 -52.58
CA GLY A 151 17.17 -50.98 -51.88
C GLY A 151 15.79 -50.54 -51.40
N ILE A 152 15.75 -49.85 -50.26
CA ILE A 152 14.48 -49.42 -49.65
C ILE A 152 13.79 -48.42 -50.60
N ILE A 153 12.52 -48.67 -50.90
CA ILE A 153 11.65 -47.77 -51.66
C ILE A 153 11.08 -46.74 -50.68
N THR A 154 11.66 -45.54 -50.65
CA THR A 154 11.33 -44.53 -49.65
C THR A 154 10.41 -43.47 -50.26
N PRO A 155 9.58 -42.77 -49.44
CA PRO A 155 8.74 -41.68 -49.93
C PRO A 155 9.54 -40.60 -50.68
N TYR A 156 10.80 -40.37 -50.30
CA TYR A 156 11.72 -39.46 -50.99
C TYR A 156 12.02 -39.91 -52.44
N LYS A 157 12.37 -41.19 -52.65
CA LYS A 157 12.63 -41.75 -53.98
C LYS A 157 11.40 -41.77 -54.87
N ILE A 158 10.26 -42.15 -54.31
CA ILE A 158 8.97 -42.12 -55.02
C ILE A 158 8.61 -40.68 -55.40
N MET A 159 8.82 -39.70 -54.52
CA MET A 159 8.53 -38.29 -54.81
C MET A 159 9.49 -37.71 -55.84
N GLY A 160 10.78 -38.04 -55.81
CA GLY A 160 11.74 -37.68 -56.86
C GLY A 160 11.29 -38.20 -58.23
N ALA A 161 10.90 -39.47 -58.31
CA ALA A 161 10.31 -40.05 -59.52
C ALA A 161 8.97 -39.38 -59.91
N ALA A 162 8.06 -39.08 -58.98
CA ALA A 162 6.78 -38.46 -59.27
C ALA A 162 6.93 -37.02 -59.80
N VAL A 163 7.82 -36.22 -59.19
CA VAL A 163 8.17 -34.86 -59.64
C VAL A 163 8.84 -34.91 -61.02
N ALA A 164 9.80 -35.81 -61.23
CA ALA A 164 10.44 -35.96 -62.54
C ALA A 164 9.44 -36.37 -63.63
N GLY A 165 8.59 -37.37 -63.38
CA GLY A 165 7.56 -37.81 -64.32
C GLY A 165 6.56 -36.71 -64.67
N ALA A 166 6.01 -36.01 -63.66
CA ALA A 166 5.07 -34.92 -63.90
C ALA A 166 5.73 -33.71 -64.61
N ALA A 167 7.02 -33.44 -64.36
CA ALA A 167 7.79 -32.43 -65.09
C ALA A 167 8.05 -32.84 -66.56
N THR A 168 8.30 -34.13 -66.83
CA THR A 168 8.39 -34.65 -68.21
C THR A 168 7.07 -34.50 -68.95
N VAL A 169 5.94 -34.95 -68.38
CA VAL A 169 4.61 -34.79 -69.02
C VAL A 169 4.29 -33.32 -69.32
N LEU A 170 4.60 -32.41 -68.38
CA LEU A 170 4.45 -30.97 -68.61
C LEU A 170 5.36 -30.49 -69.75
N THR A 171 6.60 -30.97 -69.81
CA THR A 171 7.56 -30.63 -70.88
C THR A 171 7.08 -31.10 -72.25
N ASP A 172 6.55 -32.32 -72.35
CA ASP A 172 6.01 -32.89 -73.59
C ASP A 172 4.78 -32.11 -74.08
N MET A 173 3.83 -31.82 -73.17
CA MET A 173 2.66 -31.00 -73.47
C MET A 173 3.05 -29.59 -73.97
N LEU A 174 4.03 -28.95 -73.32
CA LEU A 174 4.56 -27.65 -73.76
C LEU A 174 5.24 -27.77 -75.15
N ASN A 175 5.93 -28.87 -75.44
CA ASN A 175 6.50 -29.17 -76.77
C ASN A 175 5.45 -29.61 -77.82
N ASN A 176 4.15 -29.53 -77.50
CA ASN A 176 3.01 -29.97 -78.32
C ASN A 176 2.95 -31.48 -78.60
N VAL A 177 3.64 -32.29 -77.81
CA VAL A 177 3.52 -33.75 -77.84
C VAL A 177 2.28 -34.13 -77.01
N TYR A 178 1.19 -34.48 -77.69
CA TYR A 178 -0.07 -34.92 -77.07
C TYR A 178 -0.37 -36.41 -77.34
N ASN A 179 0.66 -37.26 -77.14
CA ASN A 179 0.57 -38.71 -77.32
C ASN A 179 0.81 -39.43 -75.98
N PRO A 180 -0.22 -40.04 -75.35
CA PRO A 180 -0.07 -40.73 -74.08
C PRO A 180 1.00 -41.83 -74.07
N ALA A 181 1.18 -42.56 -75.18
CA ALA A 181 2.20 -43.59 -75.28
C ALA A 181 3.63 -43.01 -75.37
N GLN A 182 3.78 -41.75 -75.81
CA GLN A 182 5.07 -41.07 -75.79
C GLN A 182 5.37 -40.54 -74.39
N TRP A 183 4.39 -39.90 -73.74
CA TRP A 183 4.49 -39.51 -72.33
C TRP A 183 4.91 -40.68 -71.43
N GLU A 184 4.31 -41.86 -71.63
CA GLU A 184 4.65 -43.05 -70.85
C GLU A 184 6.12 -43.47 -71.05
N ILE A 185 6.61 -43.51 -72.29
CA ILE A 185 8.02 -43.80 -72.62
C ILE A 185 8.97 -42.80 -71.95
N ASP A 186 8.71 -41.50 -72.09
CA ASP A 186 9.61 -40.46 -71.62
C ASP A 186 9.55 -40.29 -70.09
N VAL A 187 8.39 -40.55 -69.46
CA VAL A 187 8.26 -40.69 -67.99
C VAL A 187 9.05 -41.89 -67.49
N ILE A 188 8.92 -43.07 -68.10
CA ILE A 188 9.70 -44.26 -67.70
C ILE A 188 11.21 -43.98 -67.83
N SER A 189 11.62 -43.31 -68.91
CA SER A 189 12.99 -42.88 -69.15
C SER A 189 13.50 -41.91 -68.06
N ALA A 190 12.77 -40.83 -67.76
CA ALA A 190 13.18 -39.85 -66.76
C ALA A 190 13.18 -40.41 -65.31
N THR A 191 12.19 -41.25 -64.98
CA THR A 191 12.02 -41.77 -63.62
C THR A 191 12.94 -42.94 -63.31
N THR A 192 13.08 -43.91 -64.23
CA THR A 192 13.84 -45.16 -64.00
C THR A 192 15.15 -45.24 -64.78
N GLY A 193 15.39 -44.31 -65.70
CA GLY A 193 16.52 -44.37 -66.63
C GLY A 193 16.39 -45.47 -67.70
N ALA A 194 15.23 -46.11 -67.83
CA ALA A 194 15.04 -47.25 -68.74
C ALA A 194 14.59 -46.79 -70.14
N THR A 195 15.36 -47.16 -71.17
CA THR A 195 14.98 -46.92 -72.57
C THR A 195 13.96 -47.98 -73.01
N VAL A 196 12.72 -47.54 -73.20
CA VAL A 196 11.58 -48.38 -73.60
C VAL A 196 10.98 -47.90 -74.94
N THR A 197 10.16 -48.73 -75.56
CA THR A 197 9.47 -48.47 -76.83
C THR A 197 7.97 -48.68 -76.70
N SER A 198 7.18 -48.21 -77.66
CA SER A 198 5.73 -48.39 -77.65
C SER A 198 5.25 -49.85 -77.66
N GLY A 199 6.10 -50.78 -78.13
CA GLY A 199 5.84 -52.22 -78.04
C GLY A 199 6.16 -52.83 -76.67
N ASP A 200 6.93 -52.14 -75.82
CA ASP A 200 7.17 -52.58 -74.44
C ASP A 200 6.01 -52.24 -73.51
N LEU A 201 5.29 -51.14 -73.78
CA LEU A 201 4.12 -50.73 -72.98
C LEU A 201 2.99 -51.78 -72.99
N SER A 202 2.92 -52.61 -74.04
CA SER A 202 1.97 -53.72 -74.16
C SER A 202 2.53 -55.08 -73.72
N ASP A 203 3.81 -55.19 -73.33
CA ASP A 203 4.40 -56.37 -72.69
C ASP A 203 5.05 -56.00 -71.35
N LEU A 204 4.27 -56.18 -70.29
CA LEU A 204 4.69 -56.00 -68.90
C LEU A 204 5.98 -56.78 -68.55
N THR A 205 6.26 -57.90 -69.23
CA THR A 205 7.47 -58.72 -69.01
C THR A 205 8.71 -58.01 -69.53
N SER A 206 8.68 -57.52 -70.78
CA SER A 206 9.76 -56.72 -71.35
C SER A 206 9.95 -55.41 -70.58
N LEU A 207 8.85 -54.73 -70.24
CA LEU A 207 8.84 -53.47 -69.52
C LEU A 207 9.49 -53.56 -68.14
N VAL A 208 9.02 -54.49 -67.28
CA VAL A 208 9.58 -54.68 -65.93
C VAL A 208 11.04 -55.12 -66.00
N THR A 209 11.41 -55.94 -66.99
CA THR A 209 12.82 -56.36 -67.20
C THR A 209 13.73 -55.16 -67.51
N LYS A 210 13.29 -54.26 -68.39
CA LYS A 210 14.04 -53.05 -68.77
C LYS A 210 14.15 -52.05 -67.62
N ILE A 211 13.08 -51.86 -66.85
CA ILE A 211 13.06 -51.01 -65.65
C ILE A 211 14.03 -51.56 -64.58
N ALA A 212 13.90 -52.84 -64.22
CA ALA A 212 14.75 -53.47 -63.21
C ALA A 212 16.25 -53.38 -63.58
N ALA A 213 16.60 -53.64 -64.85
CA ALA A 213 17.98 -53.54 -65.33
C ALA A 213 18.56 -52.12 -65.23
N SER A 214 17.76 -51.06 -65.39
CA SER A 214 18.25 -49.68 -65.32
C SER A 214 18.32 -49.14 -63.89
N VAL A 215 17.37 -49.50 -63.03
CA VAL A 215 17.38 -49.17 -61.59
C VAL A 215 18.54 -49.84 -60.87
N VAL A 216 18.88 -51.10 -61.20
CA VAL A 216 20.09 -51.78 -60.68
C VAL A 216 21.39 -51.09 -61.08
N LEU A 217 21.40 -50.34 -62.19
CA LEU A 217 22.52 -49.51 -62.62
C LEU A 217 22.50 -48.08 -62.04
N GLY A 218 21.62 -47.81 -61.07
CA GLY A 218 21.55 -46.54 -60.35
C GLY A 218 21.02 -45.36 -61.18
N LYS A 219 20.20 -45.61 -62.21
CA LYS A 219 19.74 -44.57 -63.16
C LYS A 219 18.36 -44.01 -62.83
N GLY A 220 18.10 -42.80 -63.33
CA GLY A 220 16.82 -42.10 -63.21
C GLY A 220 16.56 -41.51 -61.83
N ALA A 221 15.57 -40.61 -61.75
CA ALA A 221 15.19 -39.92 -60.52
C ALA A 221 14.76 -40.86 -59.36
N TYR A 222 14.37 -42.10 -59.66
CA TYR A 222 14.06 -43.13 -58.66
C TYR A 222 15.33 -43.61 -57.92
N SER A 223 16.47 -43.66 -58.61
CA SER A 223 17.76 -44.09 -58.05
C SER A 223 18.55 -42.91 -57.48
N ASN A 224 18.50 -41.75 -58.13
CA ASN A 224 19.06 -40.50 -57.64
C ASN A 224 17.99 -39.40 -57.58
N PRO A 225 17.27 -39.25 -56.46
CA PRO A 225 16.20 -38.25 -56.33
C PRO A 225 16.68 -36.80 -56.46
N THR A 226 17.98 -36.54 -56.23
CA THR A 226 18.55 -35.18 -56.38
C THR A 226 18.49 -34.67 -57.82
N ASP A 227 18.48 -35.56 -58.81
CA ASP A 227 18.35 -35.17 -60.23
C ASP A 227 16.98 -34.53 -60.50
N ALA A 228 15.90 -34.99 -59.84
CA ALA A 228 14.56 -34.42 -59.97
C ALA A 228 14.49 -32.97 -59.46
N PHE A 229 15.22 -32.64 -58.39
CA PHE A 229 15.27 -31.29 -57.83
C PHE A 229 16.21 -30.35 -58.60
N ASN A 230 17.05 -30.90 -59.49
CA ASN A 230 17.87 -30.15 -60.44
C ASN A 230 17.19 -29.92 -61.81
N LEU A 231 16.00 -30.49 -62.04
CA LEU A 231 15.22 -30.23 -63.26
C LEU A 231 14.83 -28.76 -63.37
N THR A 232 14.79 -28.28 -64.62
CA THR A 232 14.32 -26.94 -64.99
C THR A 232 13.13 -27.08 -65.93
N LEU A 233 12.01 -26.44 -65.60
CA LEU A 233 10.80 -26.43 -66.40
C LEU A 233 10.98 -25.56 -67.66
N PRO A 234 10.35 -25.91 -68.80
CA PRO A 234 10.37 -25.07 -69.99
C PRO A 234 9.64 -23.74 -69.77
N THR A 235 10.00 -22.73 -70.57
CA THR A 235 9.29 -21.45 -70.59
C THR A 235 7.96 -21.55 -71.31
N TRP A 236 6.96 -20.79 -70.86
CA TRP A 236 5.61 -20.84 -71.38
C TRP A 236 5.38 -19.76 -72.44
N THR A 237 4.59 -20.05 -73.47
CA THR A 237 4.07 -19.07 -74.44
C THR A 237 2.54 -19.07 -74.45
N ALA A 238 1.94 -17.98 -74.94
CA ALA A 238 0.49 -17.82 -74.98
C ALA A 238 -0.27 -18.91 -75.78
N ALA A 239 0.40 -19.65 -76.66
CA ALA A 239 -0.18 -20.76 -77.41
C ALA A 239 -0.26 -22.07 -76.58
N GLN A 240 0.57 -22.22 -75.55
CA GLN A 240 0.67 -23.44 -74.73
C GLN A 240 -0.18 -23.39 -73.45
N VAL A 241 -0.75 -22.23 -73.11
CA VAL A 241 -1.64 -22.04 -71.94
C VAL A 241 -3.01 -22.69 -72.23
N ASN A 242 -3.20 -23.93 -71.79
CA ASN A 242 -4.44 -24.70 -71.99
C ASN A 242 -4.84 -25.44 -70.70
N PRO A 243 -6.07 -25.99 -70.60
CA PRO A 243 -6.53 -26.62 -69.35
C PRO A 243 -5.65 -27.78 -68.87
N PHE A 244 -5.05 -28.54 -69.77
CA PHE A 244 -4.20 -29.69 -69.41
C PHE A 244 -2.83 -29.23 -68.86
N THR A 245 -2.16 -28.28 -69.52
CA THR A 245 -0.88 -27.75 -69.02
C THR A 245 -1.04 -27.06 -67.65
N VAL A 246 -2.15 -26.35 -67.43
CA VAL A 246 -2.49 -25.76 -66.12
C VAL A 246 -2.76 -26.82 -65.05
N VAL A 247 -3.51 -27.89 -65.34
CA VAL A 247 -3.77 -28.96 -64.38
C VAL A 247 -2.50 -29.74 -64.01
N THR A 248 -1.65 -30.06 -64.99
CA THR A 248 -0.36 -30.73 -64.75
C THR A 248 0.56 -29.85 -63.89
N TYR A 249 0.59 -28.54 -64.12
CA TYR A 249 1.31 -27.58 -63.27
C TYR A 249 0.82 -27.57 -61.81
N VAL A 250 -0.50 -27.52 -61.58
CA VAL A 250 -1.08 -27.56 -60.22
C VAL A 250 -0.74 -28.87 -59.48
N ALA A 251 -0.81 -30.01 -60.17
CA ALA A 251 -0.44 -31.30 -59.60
C ALA A 251 1.05 -31.34 -59.22
N LEU A 252 1.92 -30.87 -60.11
CA LEU A 252 3.36 -30.79 -59.91
C LEU A 252 3.74 -29.85 -58.75
N VAL A 253 3.06 -28.70 -58.62
CA VAL A 253 3.20 -27.80 -57.45
C VAL A 253 2.76 -28.46 -56.15
N GLY A 254 1.67 -29.23 -56.15
CA GLY A 254 1.20 -29.96 -54.97
C GLY A 254 2.19 -31.03 -54.49
N LEU A 255 2.76 -31.79 -55.44
CA LEU A 255 3.85 -32.74 -55.18
C LEU A 255 5.09 -32.03 -54.60
N TYR A 256 5.46 -30.88 -55.18
CA TYR A 256 6.63 -30.11 -54.73
C TYR A 256 6.49 -29.57 -53.30
N LYS A 257 5.35 -28.92 -52.98
CA LYS A 257 5.05 -28.45 -51.61
C LYS A 257 5.05 -29.59 -50.60
N ARG A 258 4.69 -30.81 -51.02
CA ARG A 258 4.71 -31.96 -50.12
C ARG A 258 6.13 -32.40 -49.76
N PHE A 259 7.07 -32.35 -50.70
CA PHE A 259 8.47 -32.67 -50.37
C PHE A 259 9.07 -31.68 -49.36
N GLN A 260 8.86 -30.37 -49.54
CA GLN A 260 9.34 -29.35 -48.59
C GLN A 260 8.84 -29.59 -47.16
N GLN A 261 7.62 -30.11 -46.97
CA GLN A 261 7.12 -30.49 -45.63
C GLN A 261 7.78 -31.75 -45.05
N MET A 262 8.07 -32.76 -45.88
CA MET A 262 8.72 -33.99 -45.41
C MET A 262 10.15 -33.73 -44.91
N ALA A 263 10.91 -32.87 -45.61
CA ALA A 263 12.28 -32.52 -45.25
C ALA A 263 12.41 -31.62 -43.99
N ALA A 264 11.29 -31.16 -43.42
CA ALA A 264 11.26 -30.21 -42.30
C ALA A 264 10.77 -30.82 -40.97
N LEU A 265 10.58 -32.15 -40.91
CA LEU A 265 9.86 -32.82 -39.81
C LEU A 265 10.56 -34.06 -39.21
N GLU A 266 11.74 -34.44 -39.69
CA GLU A 266 12.44 -35.63 -39.19
C GLU A 266 13.09 -35.35 -37.81
N THR A 267 12.57 -35.99 -36.76
CA THR A 267 13.08 -35.82 -35.38
C THR A 267 14.00 -36.96 -34.98
N PHE A 268 15.19 -36.62 -34.46
CA PHE A 268 16.18 -37.61 -34.03
C PHE A 268 16.16 -37.85 -32.51
N THR A 269 16.17 -39.11 -32.09
CA THR A 269 16.45 -39.50 -30.70
C THR A 269 17.94 -39.77 -30.56
N THR A 270 18.63 -38.99 -29.71
CA THR A 270 20.09 -39.09 -29.52
C THR A 270 20.46 -39.73 -28.19
N SER A 271 21.59 -40.45 -28.14
CA SER A 271 22.21 -40.89 -26.89
C SER A 271 23.73 -40.98 -26.98
N THR A 272 24.40 -40.78 -25.84
CA THR A 272 25.87 -40.77 -25.70
C THR A 272 26.31 -41.88 -24.75
N GLY A 273 27.10 -42.84 -25.25
CA GLY A 273 27.72 -43.89 -24.46
C GLY A 273 29.21 -43.63 -24.23
N TYR A 274 29.67 -43.74 -22.98
CA TYR A 274 31.03 -43.34 -22.56
C TYR A 274 32.07 -44.45 -22.49
N GLY A 275 31.71 -45.74 -22.67
CA GLY A 275 32.67 -46.86 -22.76
C GLY A 275 33.72 -46.99 -21.63
N SER A 276 33.46 -46.43 -20.44
CA SER A 276 34.39 -46.28 -19.30
C SER A 276 35.50 -45.20 -19.45
N TRP A 277 35.35 -44.24 -20.37
CA TRP A 277 36.35 -43.20 -20.69
C TRP A 277 35.96 -41.76 -20.30
N LEU A 278 34.90 -41.55 -19.51
CA LEU A 278 34.54 -40.22 -18.97
C LEU A 278 35.29 -39.97 -17.64
N TYR A 279 36.25 -39.04 -17.64
CA TYR A 279 37.07 -38.68 -16.46
C TYR A 279 37.67 -37.27 -16.57
N THR A 280 38.05 -36.68 -15.44
CA THR A 280 38.87 -35.46 -15.40
C THR A 280 40.32 -35.76 -14.98
N LEU A 281 41.23 -34.84 -15.31
CA LEU A 281 42.62 -34.83 -14.83
C LEU A 281 43.01 -33.42 -14.37
N GLY A 282 43.77 -33.34 -13.27
CA GLY A 282 44.13 -32.08 -12.61
C GLY A 282 43.18 -31.75 -11.46
N SER A 283 43.12 -30.48 -11.06
CA SER A 283 42.10 -29.96 -10.14
C SER A 283 41.91 -28.44 -10.27
N GLY A 284 40.68 -27.97 -10.15
CA GLY A 284 40.33 -26.55 -10.19
C GLY A 284 40.77 -25.88 -11.50
N SER A 285 41.55 -24.80 -11.42
CA SER A 285 42.07 -24.10 -12.62
C SER A 285 43.08 -24.91 -13.45
N SER A 286 43.52 -26.07 -12.97
CA SER A 286 44.37 -27.01 -13.71
C SER A 286 43.60 -28.20 -14.29
N GLU A 287 42.28 -28.26 -14.09
CA GLU A 287 41.46 -29.42 -14.45
C GLU A 287 41.10 -29.44 -15.94
N SER A 288 41.01 -30.63 -16.51
CA SER A 288 40.66 -30.90 -17.92
C SER A 288 39.78 -32.15 -18.01
N GLU A 289 38.78 -32.14 -18.88
CA GLU A 289 37.83 -33.24 -19.04
C GLU A 289 38.08 -34.03 -20.34
N TYR A 290 37.97 -35.35 -20.23
CA TYR A 290 38.12 -36.29 -21.32
C TYR A 290 36.92 -37.23 -21.36
N ALA A 291 36.41 -37.48 -22.56
CA ALA A 291 35.40 -38.51 -22.80
C ALA A 291 35.68 -39.22 -24.12
N ALA A 292 35.30 -40.48 -24.24
CA ALA A 292 35.32 -41.22 -25.49
C ALA A 292 34.20 -42.25 -25.51
N GLY A 293 33.84 -42.77 -26.68
CA GLY A 293 32.83 -43.82 -26.79
C GLY A 293 32.05 -43.71 -28.09
N ALA A 294 30.71 -43.75 -28.01
CA ALA A 294 29.84 -43.69 -29.17
C ALA A 294 28.67 -42.71 -28.97
N PHE A 295 28.50 -41.81 -29.93
CA PHE A 295 27.25 -41.13 -30.18
C PHE A 295 26.33 -42.04 -30.98
N THR A 296 25.04 -41.97 -30.72
CA THR A 296 24.00 -42.68 -31.47
C THR A 296 22.85 -41.73 -31.73
N ALA A 297 22.33 -41.74 -32.95
CA ALA A 297 21.08 -41.08 -33.28
C ALA A 297 20.25 -42.03 -34.15
N VAL A 298 18.96 -42.12 -33.82
CA VAL A 298 17.96 -42.79 -34.65
C VAL A 298 16.89 -41.79 -35.08
N ASP A 299 16.34 -41.97 -36.27
CA ASP A 299 15.17 -41.24 -36.74
C ASP A 299 13.89 -41.64 -35.97
N GLN A 300 12.77 -41.02 -36.31
CA GLN A 300 11.44 -41.29 -35.73
C GLN A 300 10.94 -42.73 -35.94
N ASP A 301 11.46 -43.42 -36.96
CA ASP A 301 11.06 -44.77 -37.39
C ASP A 301 12.03 -45.85 -36.85
N GLY A 302 13.11 -45.42 -36.18
CA GLY A 302 14.08 -46.25 -35.48
C GLY A 302 15.35 -46.60 -36.27
N ASN A 303 15.56 -46.04 -37.46
CA ASN A 303 16.75 -46.32 -38.26
C ASN A 303 17.95 -45.48 -37.76
N ALA A 304 19.13 -46.09 -37.70
CA ALA A 304 20.36 -45.40 -37.29
C ALA A 304 20.92 -44.52 -38.41
N VAL A 305 21.41 -43.33 -38.04
CA VAL A 305 22.15 -42.45 -38.97
C VAL A 305 23.59 -42.93 -39.19
N SER A 306 24.13 -42.63 -40.36
CA SER A 306 25.57 -42.67 -40.64
C SER A 306 26.23 -41.37 -40.18
N PHE A 307 27.39 -41.46 -39.54
CA PHE A 307 28.21 -40.30 -39.18
C PHE A 307 29.15 -39.87 -40.32
N GLN A 308 28.95 -40.32 -41.56
CA GLN A 308 29.51 -39.63 -42.72
C GLN A 308 28.66 -38.39 -43.04
N PRO A 309 29.26 -37.22 -43.36
CA PRO A 309 30.68 -36.98 -43.62
C PRO A 309 31.52 -36.56 -42.39
N ALA A 310 30.98 -36.60 -41.16
CA ALA A 310 31.73 -36.22 -39.96
C ALA A 310 32.89 -37.16 -39.59
N ASP A 311 32.86 -38.42 -40.01
CA ASP A 311 33.92 -39.41 -39.81
C ASP A 311 35.31 -38.87 -40.23
N GLY A 312 36.27 -38.89 -39.30
CA GLY A 312 37.61 -38.33 -39.45
C GLY A 312 37.74 -36.83 -39.17
N ASN A 313 36.65 -36.10 -38.91
CA ASN A 313 36.66 -34.65 -38.67
C ASN A 313 36.53 -34.29 -37.18
N THR A 314 36.99 -33.09 -36.84
CA THR A 314 36.94 -32.51 -35.48
C THR A 314 36.06 -31.27 -35.45
N TYR A 315 35.23 -31.19 -34.42
CA TYR A 315 34.25 -30.14 -34.17
C TYR A 315 34.55 -29.46 -32.82
N THR A 316 34.11 -28.22 -32.64
CA THR A 316 34.20 -27.51 -31.36
C THR A 316 32.85 -27.55 -30.66
N SER A 317 32.84 -27.90 -29.37
CA SER A 317 31.63 -27.87 -28.54
C SER A 317 31.28 -26.45 -28.07
N ALA A 318 30.08 -26.27 -27.51
CA ALA A 318 29.68 -25.02 -26.87
C ALA A 318 30.56 -24.64 -25.66
N GLY A 319 31.14 -25.64 -24.99
CA GLY A 319 32.14 -25.50 -23.93
C GLY A 319 33.59 -25.30 -24.42
N GLY A 320 33.82 -25.19 -25.73
CA GLY A 320 35.15 -24.97 -26.32
C GLY A 320 36.00 -26.23 -26.51
N ALA A 321 35.49 -27.41 -26.15
CA ALA A 321 36.19 -28.68 -26.28
C ALA A 321 36.37 -29.10 -27.74
N LEU A 322 37.40 -29.90 -28.01
CA LEU A 322 37.59 -30.56 -29.30
C LEU A 322 36.90 -31.93 -29.28
N VAL A 323 36.02 -32.16 -30.25
CA VAL A 323 35.26 -33.41 -30.41
C VAL A 323 35.55 -34.01 -31.79
N THR A 324 36.31 -35.10 -31.83
CA THR A 324 36.64 -35.81 -33.07
C THR A 324 35.70 -37.01 -33.23
N ILE A 325 35.11 -37.16 -34.43
CA ILE A 325 34.38 -38.36 -34.81
C ILE A 325 35.37 -39.33 -35.48
N ASN A 326 35.53 -40.50 -34.88
CA ASN A 326 36.55 -41.50 -35.22
C ASN A 326 36.02 -42.68 -36.05
N THR A 327 34.70 -42.84 -36.15
CA THR A 327 34.07 -43.85 -37.03
C THR A 327 32.72 -43.37 -37.59
N TYR A 328 32.39 -43.85 -38.79
CA TYR A 328 31.06 -43.75 -39.42
C TYR A 328 29.90 -44.27 -38.55
N GLY A 329 30.19 -45.09 -37.54
CA GLY A 329 29.22 -45.59 -36.56
C GLY A 329 29.05 -44.70 -35.32
N GLY A 330 29.55 -43.47 -35.35
CA GLY A 330 29.40 -42.49 -34.26
C GLY A 330 30.43 -42.60 -33.15
N GLY A 331 31.51 -43.36 -33.35
CA GLY A 331 32.61 -43.41 -32.39
C GLY A 331 33.24 -42.02 -32.22
N TYR A 332 33.45 -41.54 -30.99
CA TYR A 332 33.95 -40.18 -30.73
C TYR A 332 35.04 -40.13 -29.64
N THR A 333 35.81 -39.05 -29.67
CA THR A 333 36.71 -38.61 -28.59
C THR A 333 36.49 -37.12 -28.32
N TYR A 334 36.48 -36.75 -27.04
CA TYR A 334 36.24 -35.42 -26.52
C TYR A 334 37.43 -35.02 -25.65
N THR A 335 37.92 -33.79 -25.82
CA THR A 335 39.03 -33.23 -25.04
C THR A 335 38.74 -31.78 -24.73
N ASN A 336 38.52 -31.46 -23.46
CA ASN A 336 38.41 -30.09 -22.97
C ASN A 336 39.58 -29.75 -22.06
N THR A 337 40.60 -29.10 -22.63
CA THR A 337 41.87 -28.78 -21.95
C THR A 337 41.77 -27.44 -21.24
N LEU A 338 41.88 -27.44 -19.92
CA LEU A 338 41.88 -26.25 -19.06
C LEU A 338 40.68 -25.28 -19.27
N PRO A 339 39.42 -25.75 -19.35
CA PRO A 339 38.26 -24.86 -19.53
C PRO A 339 37.95 -23.99 -18.29
N GLY A 340 38.62 -24.26 -17.16
CA GLY A 340 38.50 -23.51 -15.92
C GLY A 340 37.27 -23.87 -15.08
N ALA A 341 37.23 -23.38 -13.84
CA ALA A 341 36.21 -23.74 -12.85
C ALA A 341 34.78 -23.48 -13.35
N ALA A 342 34.54 -22.36 -14.04
CA ALA A 342 33.22 -21.99 -14.59
C ALA A 342 32.65 -22.96 -15.65
N PHE A 343 33.47 -23.86 -16.21
CA PHE A 343 32.96 -25.00 -16.99
C PHE A 343 32.47 -26.12 -16.05
N PHE A 344 33.27 -26.49 -15.06
CA PHE A 344 32.98 -27.57 -14.13
C PHE A 344 31.83 -27.26 -13.15
N HIS A 345 31.62 -26.00 -12.74
CA HIS A 345 30.43 -25.61 -11.95
C HIS A 345 29.12 -25.93 -12.69
N LYS A 346 29.11 -26.02 -14.02
CA LYS A 346 27.90 -26.48 -14.74
C LYS A 346 27.43 -27.88 -14.32
N ALA A 347 28.31 -28.73 -13.80
CA ALA A 347 27.93 -30.05 -13.30
C ALA A 347 27.08 -30.01 -12.00
N THR A 348 27.04 -28.89 -11.28
CA THR A 348 26.25 -28.71 -10.05
C THR A 348 24.92 -27.97 -10.24
N LEU A 349 24.72 -27.27 -11.38
CA LEU A 349 23.46 -26.58 -11.76
C LEU A 349 22.19 -27.37 -11.41
N GLU A 350 21.17 -26.73 -10.84
CA GLU A 350 19.92 -27.44 -10.46
C GLU A 350 19.24 -28.12 -11.65
N ASN A 351 19.19 -27.46 -12.82
CA ASN A 351 18.62 -28.03 -14.03
C ASN A 351 19.54 -29.12 -14.62
N PRO A 352 19.14 -30.41 -14.63
CA PRO A 352 19.99 -31.48 -15.16
C PRO A 352 20.28 -31.32 -16.66
N ALA A 353 19.42 -30.62 -17.42
CA ALA A 353 19.60 -30.46 -18.86
C ALA A 353 20.83 -29.60 -19.24
N ASP A 354 21.28 -28.74 -18.31
CA ASP A 354 22.36 -27.76 -18.50
C ASP A 354 23.72 -28.26 -17.97
N ARG A 355 23.73 -29.42 -17.28
CA ARG A 355 24.94 -30.14 -16.82
C ARG A 355 25.72 -30.84 -17.95
N TYR A 356 25.54 -30.38 -19.18
CA TYR A 356 26.06 -31.02 -20.39
C TYR A 356 26.73 -30.00 -21.30
N ASP A 357 27.91 -30.35 -21.79
CA ASP A 357 28.47 -29.72 -22.97
C ASP A 357 27.75 -30.24 -24.22
N THR A 358 27.65 -29.42 -25.26
CA THR A 358 26.86 -29.72 -26.47
C THR A 358 27.66 -29.51 -27.74
N VAL A 359 27.51 -30.40 -28.70
CA VAL A 359 28.20 -30.33 -30.00
C VAL A 359 27.26 -30.68 -31.14
N ASN A 360 27.35 -29.94 -32.24
CA ASN A 360 26.55 -30.15 -33.44
C ASN A 360 27.37 -30.93 -34.48
N ILE A 361 26.91 -32.12 -34.85
CA ILE A 361 27.61 -33.05 -35.74
C ILE A 361 26.77 -33.28 -37.00
N PRO A 362 27.33 -33.15 -38.22
CA PRO A 362 26.63 -33.49 -39.45
C PRO A 362 26.54 -35.02 -39.62
N VAL A 363 25.36 -35.52 -39.94
CA VAL A 363 25.03 -36.94 -40.12
C VAL A 363 24.23 -37.14 -41.40
N THR A 364 24.18 -38.37 -41.89
CA THR A 364 23.38 -38.76 -43.06
C THR A 364 22.41 -39.88 -42.66
N THR A 365 21.12 -39.76 -42.99
CA THR A 365 20.12 -40.79 -42.69
C THR A 365 20.33 -42.06 -43.52
N ALA A 366 19.63 -43.15 -43.18
CA ALA A 366 19.62 -44.38 -43.98
C ALA A 366 19.20 -44.16 -45.45
N ASP A 367 18.44 -43.09 -45.72
CA ASP A 367 17.99 -42.64 -47.04
C ASP A 367 19.05 -41.89 -47.85
N GLY A 368 20.13 -41.43 -47.21
CA GLY A 368 21.14 -40.55 -47.83
C GLY A 368 20.90 -39.05 -47.65
N ALA A 369 19.96 -38.63 -46.79
CA ALA A 369 19.66 -37.22 -46.55
C ALA A 369 20.57 -36.62 -45.46
N PRO A 370 21.21 -35.45 -45.68
CA PRO A 370 22.11 -34.83 -44.71
C PRO A 370 21.37 -33.97 -43.68
N TYR A 371 21.73 -34.12 -42.41
CA TYR A 371 21.22 -33.33 -41.27
C TYR A 371 22.37 -32.90 -40.34
N THR A 372 22.09 -31.98 -39.42
CA THR A 372 22.98 -31.63 -38.31
C THR A 372 22.26 -31.94 -37.00
N VAL A 373 22.88 -32.77 -36.16
CA VAL A 373 22.28 -33.29 -34.93
C VAL A 373 23.12 -32.88 -33.72
N THR A 374 22.44 -32.43 -32.65
CA THR A 374 23.09 -32.02 -31.39
C THR A 374 23.27 -33.21 -30.45
N PHE A 375 24.50 -33.44 -30.03
CA PHE A 375 24.87 -34.45 -29.03
C PHE A 375 25.29 -33.78 -27.72
N LYS A 376 25.11 -34.51 -26.60
CA LYS A 376 25.42 -34.05 -25.24
C LYS A 376 26.55 -34.88 -24.62
N ILE A 377 27.49 -34.22 -23.95
CA ILE A 377 28.57 -34.82 -23.16
C ILE A 377 28.37 -34.37 -21.72
N GLN A 378 28.29 -35.31 -20.77
CA GLN A 378 28.02 -35.01 -19.36
C GLN A 378 29.26 -34.42 -18.69
N ILE A 379 29.13 -33.20 -18.17
CA ILE A 379 30.19 -32.54 -17.39
C ILE A 379 30.22 -33.19 -16.00
N ILE A 380 31.42 -33.45 -15.47
CA ILE A 380 31.63 -34.16 -14.20
C ILE A 380 32.57 -33.43 -13.24
N ASN A 381 32.69 -33.95 -12.02
CA ASN A 381 33.60 -33.50 -10.95
C ASN A 381 33.47 -32.04 -10.45
N GLY A 382 32.44 -31.30 -10.89
CA GLY A 382 32.14 -29.97 -10.37
C GLY A 382 31.87 -29.94 -8.86
N THR A 383 32.38 -28.91 -8.19
CA THR A 383 32.13 -28.59 -6.77
C THR A 383 31.23 -27.37 -6.65
N ASN A 384 30.54 -27.25 -5.51
CA ASN A 384 29.78 -26.05 -5.16
C ASN A 384 29.91 -25.77 -3.66
N THR A 385 30.03 -24.48 -3.29
CA THR A 385 30.17 -23.98 -1.93
C THR A 385 28.88 -23.24 -1.53
N PRO A 386 28.03 -23.77 -0.62
CA PRO A 386 26.76 -23.12 -0.31
C PRO A 386 26.90 -21.66 0.13
N PRO A 387 26.01 -20.76 -0.34
CA PRO A 387 26.20 -19.33 -0.22
C PRO A 387 26.03 -18.85 1.21
N THR A 388 26.69 -17.75 1.57
CA THR A 388 26.53 -17.11 2.88
C THR A 388 25.39 -16.09 2.87
N ALA A 389 24.75 -15.88 4.03
CA ALA A 389 23.67 -14.91 4.18
C ALA A 389 23.88 -14.00 5.42
N SER A 390 23.62 -12.71 5.25
CA SER A 390 23.80 -11.64 6.26
C SER A 390 22.61 -10.67 6.24
N PRO A 391 21.58 -10.90 7.07
CA PRO A 391 20.39 -10.04 7.11
C PRO A 391 20.63 -8.72 7.87
N SER A 392 20.05 -7.64 7.36
CA SER A 392 20.09 -6.29 7.94
C SER A 392 18.74 -5.57 7.80
N ASN A 393 18.46 -4.59 8.66
CA ASN A 393 17.29 -3.72 8.54
C ASN A 393 17.50 -2.33 9.16
N SER A 394 16.61 -1.40 8.78
CA SER A 394 16.42 -0.08 9.38
C SER A 394 15.52 -0.15 10.61
N GLY A 395 15.41 0.97 11.33
CA GLY A 395 14.21 1.22 12.13
C GLY A 395 12.95 1.32 11.27
N ALA A 396 11.78 1.28 11.88
CA ALA A 396 10.52 1.57 11.20
C ALA A 396 10.40 3.08 10.91
N ASP A 397 9.85 3.43 9.75
CA ASP A 397 9.48 4.80 9.41
C ASP A 397 8.14 5.23 10.02
N ALA A 398 7.67 6.44 9.69
CA ALA A 398 6.46 7.03 10.26
C ALA A 398 5.18 6.21 9.98
N LEU A 399 5.14 5.46 8.87
CA LEU A 399 4.03 4.56 8.52
C LEU A 399 4.16 3.19 9.21
N GLY A 400 5.27 2.94 9.91
CA GLY A 400 5.59 1.64 10.47
C GLY A 400 6.23 0.68 9.46
N VAL A 401 6.75 1.17 8.33
CA VAL A 401 7.45 0.34 7.35
C VAL A 401 8.93 0.22 7.73
N VAL A 402 9.41 -1.00 7.86
CA VAL A 402 10.82 -1.37 8.03
C VAL A 402 11.37 -1.77 6.66
N ARG A 403 12.61 -1.38 6.34
CA ARG A 403 13.29 -1.76 5.11
C ARG A 403 14.60 -2.46 5.45
N GLY A 404 15.06 -3.32 4.56
CA GLY A 404 16.31 -4.03 4.80
C GLY A 404 16.78 -4.83 3.60
N THR A 405 17.87 -5.55 3.80
CA THR A 405 18.40 -6.51 2.82
C THR A 405 18.80 -7.78 3.54
N VAL A 406 18.48 -8.92 2.94
CA VAL A 406 19.28 -10.13 3.15
C VAL A 406 20.43 -10.04 2.17
N GLY A 407 21.57 -9.55 2.64
CA GLY A 407 22.80 -9.63 1.85
C GLY A 407 23.26 -11.10 1.76
N GLY A 408 23.95 -11.44 0.69
CA GLY A 408 24.61 -12.72 0.56
C GLY A 408 25.89 -12.59 -0.27
N SER A 409 26.80 -13.53 -0.07
CA SER A 409 27.95 -13.72 -0.94
C SER A 409 28.22 -15.21 -1.11
N ASP A 410 28.36 -15.60 -2.35
CA ASP A 410 28.87 -16.91 -2.73
C ASP A 410 30.41 -16.88 -2.86
N ALA A 411 31.05 -18.05 -2.75
CA ALA A 411 32.50 -18.21 -2.84
C ALA A 411 32.98 -18.59 -4.26
N ASP A 412 32.15 -19.26 -5.05
CA ASP A 412 32.47 -19.73 -6.40
C ASP A 412 32.13 -18.67 -7.48
N GLY A 413 31.23 -17.73 -7.16
CA GLY A 413 30.92 -16.51 -7.90
C GLY A 413 29.46 -16.38 -8.34
N ASP A 414 28.57 -17.23 -7.84
CA ASP A 414 27.25 -17.47 -8.45
C ASP A 414 26.17 -16.41 -8.17
N ALA A 415 25.19 -16.38 -9.08
CA ALA A 415 24.14 -15.38 -9.12
C ALA A 415 22.99 -15.70 -8.14
N LEU A 416 23.10 -15.18 -6.92
CA LEU A 416 22.18 -15.46 -5.82
C LEU A 416 20.72 -15.08 -6.11
N THR A 417 19.81 -15.98 -5.75
CA THR A 417 18.36 -15.74 -5.69
C THR A 417 17.84 -15.81 -4.26
N TYR A 418 16.71 -15.15 -3.99
CA TYR A 418 16.18 -14.92 -2.64
C TYR A 418 14.69 -15.27 -2.57
N SER A 419 14.28 -16.16 -1.67
CA SER A 419 12.88 -16.57 -1.50
C SER A 419 12.41 -16.58 -0.04
N LEU A 420 11.15 -16.22 0.21
CA LEU A 420 10.54 -16.35 1.54
C LEU A 420 10.25 -17.83 1.85
N VAL A 421 10.75 -18.33 2.98
CA VAL A 421 10.58 -19.74 3.36
C VAL A 421 9.15 -19.97 3.86
N SER A 422 8.37 -20.75 3.10
CA SER A 422 6.93 -21.01 3.29
C SER A 422 6.51 -21.47 4.69
N SER A 423 7.40 -22.09 5.46
CA SER A 423 7.11 -22.52 6.84
C SER A 423 7.06 -21.34 7.84
N SER A 424 7.77 -20.25 7.54
CA SER A 424 7.97 -19.07 8.41
C SER A 424 6.93 -17.94 8.23
N VAL A 425 6.11 -18.03 7.19
CA VAL A 425 5.14 -17.01 6.77
C VAL A 425 3.77 -17.63 6.48
N ASN A 426 2.73 -16.79 6.35
CA ASN A 426 1.38 -17.19 5.96
C ASN A 426 0.94 -16.44 4.69
N GLY A 427 0.21 -17.09 3.77
CA GLY A 427 -0.31 -16.43 2.56
C GLY A 427 0.76 -15.99 1.55
N LEU A 428 1.82 -16.80 1.41
CA LEU A 428 2.92 -16.55 0.47
C LEU A 428 2.42 -16.61 -0.98
N SER A 429 2.64 -15.52 -1.71
CA SER A 429 2.46 -15.42 -3.17
C SER A 429 3.29 -14.26 -3.70
N GLY A 430 4.00 -14.46 -4.81
CA GLY A 430 4.84 -13.42 -5.44
C GLY A 430 5.99 -12.92 -4.55
N ASN A 431 6.59 -13.80 -3.73
CA ASN A 431 7.60 -13.45 -2.72
C ASN A 431 7.14 -12.37 -1.70
N SER A 432 5.82 -12.29 -1.50
CA SER A 432 5.16 -11.47 -0.48
C SER A 432 4.25 -12.35 0.38
N ALA A 433 4.16 -12.07 1.68
CA ALA A 433 3.41 -12.87 2.66
C ALA A 433 3.12 -12.06 3.94
N TYR A 434 2.39 -12.65 4.89
CA TYR A 434 2.36 -12.16 6.27
C TYR A 434 3.41 -12.87 7.14
N THR A 435 4.00 -12.16 8.10
CA THR A 435 4.79 -12.79 9.16
C THR A 435 3.89 -13.65 10.07
N LYS A 436 4.42 -14.76 10.57
CA LYS A 436 3.64 -15.81 11.23
C LYS A 436 3.55 -15.67 12.75
N ASN A 437 4.37 -14.80 13.35
CA ASN A 437 4.61 -14.76 14.80
C ASN A 437 3.61 -13.84 15.52
N GLY A 438 2.31 -14.03 15.26
CA GLY A 438 1.23 -13.27 15.89
C GLY A 438 -0.15 -13.89 15.67
N THR A 439 -1.07 -13.63 16.60
CA THR A 439 -2.48 -14.00 16.46
C THR A 439 -3.09 -13.26 15.26
N ASN A 440 -3.81 -13.97 14.40
CA ASN A 440 -4.46 -13.43 13.18
C ASN A 440 -3.50 -12.87 12.11
N ASN A 441 -2.28 -13.42 12.02
CA ASN A 441 -1.15 -12.94 11.21
C ASN A 441 -0.47 -11.67 11.75
N GLY A 442 0.82 -11.51 11.42
CA GLY A 442 1.59 -10.30 11.69
C GLY A 442 1.52 -9.28 10.54
N GLY A 443 2.59 -8.49 10.39
CA GLY A 443 2.73 -7.54 9.30
C GLY A 443 2.99 -8.19 7.94
N ILE A 444 2.89 -7.42 6.86
CA ILE A 444 3.17 -7.88 5.48
C ILE A 444 4.68 -7.75 5.21
N VAL A 445 5.31 -8.81 4.73
CA VAL A 445 6.68 -8.81 4.20
C VAL A 445 6.65 -9.00 2.68
N THR A 446 7.48 -8.25 1.96
CA THR A 446 7.69 -8.39 0.50
C THR A 446 9.17 -8.36 0.19
N LEU A 447 9.66 -9.36 -0.56
CA LEU A 447 11.08 -9.61 -0.82
C LEU A 447 11.41 -9.56 -2.32
N ASN A 448 12.42 -8.76 -2.70
CA ASN A 448 13.00 -8.80 -4.04
C ASN A 448 13.84 -10.07 -4.21
N SER A 449 13.51 -10.88 -5.23
CA SER A 449 14.11 -12.19 -5.47
C SER A 449 15.54 -12.18 -6.00
N THR A 450 16.10 -11.02 -6.34
CA THR A 450 17.43 -10.87 -6.98
C THR A 450 18.37 -9.97 -6.18
N THR A 451 17.84 -9.02 -5.40
CA THR A 451 18.67 -8.11 -4.57
C THR A 451 18.63 -8.41 -3.08
N GLY A 452 17.79 -9.36 -2.64
CA GLY A 452 17.55 -9.64 -1.22
C GLY A 452 16.88 -8.50 -0.45
N ALA A 453 16.58 -7.38 -1.10
CA ALA A 453 15.95 -6.21 -0.47
C ALA A 453 14.49 -6.50 -0.11
N PHE A 454 14.06 -6.10 1.08
CA PHE A 454 12.70 -6.32 1.55
C PHE A 454 12.08 -5.07 2.18
N THR A 455 10.74 -5.04 2.15
CA THR A 455 9.92 -4.20 3.01
C THR A 455 9.16 -5.10 4.00
N TYR A 456 9.00 -4.62 5.23
CA TYR A 456 8.08 -5.17 6.22
C TYR A 456 7.16 -4.05 6.70
N VAL A 457 5.85 -4.29 6.66
CA VAL A 457 4.80 -3.34 6.98
C VAL A 457 4.20 -3.72 8.33
N SER A 458 4.34 -2.86 9.34
CA SER A 458 3.83 -3.16 10.69
C SER A 458 2.30 -3.35 10.72
N SER A 459 1.83 -4.14 11.68
CA SER A 459 0.41 -4.21 12.06
C SER A 459 0.24 -3.99 13.56
N SER A 460 -0.74 -3.16 13.93
CA SER A 460 -1.07 -2.85 15.33
C SER A 460 -1.60 -4.05 16.12
N THR A 461 -2.05 -5.10 15.42
CA THR A 461 -2.50 -6.38 15.99
C THR A 461 -1.36 -7.32 16.36
N ALA A 462 -0.12 -7.05 15.92
CA ALA A 462 1.04 -7.93 16.10
C ALA A 462 1.90 -7.52 17.32
N GLY A 463 2.71 -8.46 17.83
CA GLY A 463 3.68 -8.18 18.88
C GLY A 463 4.76 -7.19 18.43
N THR A 464 5.48 -6.57 19.37
CA THR A 464 6.45 -5.47 19.12
C THR A 464 7.69 -5.85 18.29
N SER A 465 7.88 -7.13 17.99
CA SER A 465 8.83 -7.62 17.00
C SER A 465 8.19 -8.77 16.21
N GLN A 466 8.59 -8.93 14.96
CA GLN A 466 8.21 -10.02 14.08
C GLN A 466 9.47 -10.63 13.45
N SER A 467 9.35 -11.84 12.92
CA SER A 467 10.41 -12.46 12.12
C SER A 467 9.85 -13.34 11.01
N PHE A 468 10.68 -13.57 10.00
CA PHE A 468 10.46 -14.42 8.84
C PHE A 468 11.80 -15.04 8.43
N GLN A 469 11.77 -16.03 7.54
CA GLN A 469 12.98 -16.66 7.00
C GLN A 469 13.10 -16.44 5.49
N VAL A 470 14.34 -16.25 5.04
CA VAL A 470 14.72 -16.09 3.64
C VAL A 470 15.73 -17.18 3.29
N GLN A 471 15.42 -17.98 2.28
CA GLN A 471 16.39 -18.85 1.63
C GLN A 471 17.16 -18.03 0.59
N VAL A 472 18.48 -18.07 0.70
CA VAL A 472 19.44 -17.60 -0.30
C VAL A 472 19.94 -18.83 -1.04
N ASP A 473 19.91 -18.79 -2.37
CA ASP A 473 20.11 -19.95 -3.23
C ASP A 473 21.02 -19.61 -4.42
N ASP A 474 21.96 -20.49 -4.74
CA ASP A 474 22.99 -20.29 -5.78
C ASP A 474 22.61 -20.85 -7.17
N GLY A 475 21.49 -21.57 -7.30
CA GLY A 475 21.10 -22.23 -8.56
C GLY A 475 21.93 -23.47 -8.92
N HIS A 476 22.85 -23.88 -8.04
CA HIS A 476 23.75 -25.03 -8.10
C HIS A 476 23.52 -26.00 -6.92
N GLY A 477 22.34 -25.91 -6.29
CA GLY A 477 21.87 -26.77 -5.20
C GLY A 477 22.42 -26.42 -3.82
N GLY A 478 23.21 -25.35 -3.68
CA GLY A 478 23.65 -24.83 -2.39
C GLY A 478 22.70 -23.74 -1.92
N ASN A 479 22.28 -23.84 -0.66
CA ASN A 479 21.35 -22.88 -0.07
C ASN A 479 21.63 -22.65 1.40
N THR A 480 21.32 -21.43 1.86
CA THR A 480 21.41 -21.00 3.25
C THR A 480 20.14 -20.25 3.64
N THR A 481 19.57 -20.58 4.80
CA THR A 481 18.40 -19.87 5.34
C THR A 481 18.82 -18.83 6.38
N ALA A 482 18.57 -17.56 6.11
CA ALA A 482 18.66 -16.48 7.09
C ALA A 482 17.32 -16.30 7.84
N THR A 483 17.38 -16.10 9.15
CA THR A 483 16.22 -15.62 9.93
C THR A 483 16.32 -14.10 10.08
N VAL A 484 15.32 -13.37 9.62
CA VAL A 484 15.24 -11.91 9.68
C VAL A 484 14.29 -11.52 10.81
N THR A 485 14.77 -10.72 11.76
CA THR A 485 13.98 -10.19 12.88
C THR A 485 13.84 -8.68 12.73
N VAL A 486 12.61 -8.16 12.77
CA VAL A 486 12.26 -6.76 12.56
C VAL A 486 11.51 -6.19 13.77
N PRO A 487 11.61 -4.88 14.06
CA PRO A 487 10.68 -4.22 14.97
C PRO A 487 9.29 -4.12 14.32
N ASN A 488 8.24 -4.06 15.14
CA ASN A 488 6.86 -3.85 14.69
C ASN A 488 6.22 -2.70 15.47
N THR A 489 5.74 -1.69 14.74
CA THR A 489 5.11 -0.49 15.28
C THR A 489 3.64 -0.73 15.58
N THR A 490 3.26 -0.74 16.85
CA THR A 490 1.88 -1.03 17.27
C THR A 490 0.93 0.17 17.23
N SER A 491 1.45 1.39 17.10
CA SER A 491 0.70 2.64 17.00
C SER A 491 1.53 3.67 16.24
N ILE A 492 0.90 4.43 15.32
CA ILE A 492 1.58 5.45 14.49
C ILE A 492 1.00 6.84 14.77
N THR A 493 1.86 7.86 14.82
CA THR A 493 1.41 9.25 15.04
C THR A 493 0.73 9.78 13.78
N PRO A 494 -0.50 10.33 13.85
CA PRO A 494 -1.16 10.91 12.69
C PRO A 494 -0.39 12.13 12.16
N SER A 495 -0.39 12.32 10.85
CA SER A 495 0.03 13.57 10.21
C SER A 495 -1.13 14.56 10.11
N ASN A 496 -0.81 15.84 9.92
CA ASN A 496 -1.80 16.92 9.71
C ASN A 496 -2.87 17.04 10.82
N VAL A 497 -2.49 16.76 12.08
CA VAL A 497 -3.38 16.85 13.25
C VAL A 497 -3.89 18.28 13.43
N ASN A 498 -5.21 18.42 13.59
CA ASN A 498 -5.86 19.69 13.90
C ASN A 498 -7.02 19.48 14.88
N THR A 499 -6.92 20.12 16.05
CA THR A 499 -7.88 20.06 17.17
C THR A 499 -8.48 21.44 17.50
N SER A 500 -8.45 22.38 16.54
CA SER A 500 -8.97 23.76 16.71
C SER A 500 -10.49 23.85 16.88
N THR A 501 -11.23 22.79 16.53
CA THR A 501 -12.66 22.66 16.79
C THR A 501 -12.86 21.69 17.94
N GLN A 502 -13.54 22.13 19.01
CA GLN A 502 -13.75 21.31 20.21
C GLN A 502 -14.54 20.02 19.89
N ASN A 503 -14.22 18.94 20.60
CA ASN A 503 -14.65 17.56 20.35
C ASN A 503 -14.30 17.00 18.96
N VAL A 504 -13.52 17.70 18.13
CA VAL A 504 -13.17 17.27 16.76
C VAL A 504 -11.65 17.22 16.58
N GLU A 505 -11.18 16.17 15.94
CA GLU A 505 -9.79 16.05 15.49
C GLU A 505 -9.76 15.55 14.04
N SER A 506 -9.13 16.31 13.15
CA SER A 506 -8.75 15.77 11.83
C SER A 506 -7.29 15.35 11.83
N GLY A 507 -6.99 14.24 11.17
CA GLY A 507 -5.62 13.76 10.96
C GLY A 507 -5.51 12.93 9.69
N SER A 508 -4.35 12.36 9.43
CA SER A 508 -4.10 11.48 8.28
C SER A 508 -3.04 10.44 8.56
N VAL A 509 -3.07 9.34 7.81
CA VAL A 509 -1.98 8.36 7.80
C VAL A 509 -0.66 9.06 7.40
N PRO A 510 0.45 8.85 8.14
CA PRO A 510 1.73 9.51 7.91
C PRO A 510 2.53 8.87 6.77
N ILE A 511 2.03 9.01 5.53
CA ILE A 511 2.62 8.38 4.33
C ILE A 511 3.94 9.07 3.94
N PRO A 512 5.10 8.38 3.90
CA PRO A 512 6.35 8.93 3.38
C PRO A 512 6.29 9.15 1.87
N THR A 513 7.08 10.09 1.35
CA THR A 513 7.08 10.45 -0.08
C THR A 513 7.44 9.29 -1.03
N GLY A 514 8.12 8.25 -0.54
CA GLY A 514 8.46 7.06 -1.30
C GLY A 514 7.36 5.99 -1.38
N ASP A 515 6.31 6.09 -0.57
CA ASP A 515 5.26 5.05 -0.44
C ASP A 515 3.88 5.53 -0.92
N GLY A 516 3.84 6.64 -1.67
CA GLY A 516 2.62 7.13 -2.32
C GLY A 516 2.03 6.08 -3.26
N GLY A 517 0.84 5.58 -2.92
CA GLY A 517 0.17 4.51 -3.68
C GLY A 517 0.54 3.08 -3.27
N MET A 518 1.35 2.88 -2.23
CA MET A 518 1.66 1.54 -1.69
C MET A 518 0.42 0.81 -1.15
N PHE A 519 -0.57 1.56 -0.65
CA PHE A 519 -1.81 1.03 -0.08
C PHE A 519 -3.04 1.81 -0.54
N THR A 520 -4.19 1.13 -0.48
CA THR A 520 -5.50 1.78 -0.34
C THR A 520 -6.00 1.62 1.11
N TYR A 521 -6.80 2.55 1.60
CA TYR A 521 -7.20 2.63 3.01
C TYR A 521 -8.71 2.48 3.21
N SER A 522 -9.11 1.86 4.32
CA SER A 522 -10.49 1.80 4.79
C SER A 522 -10.54 1.91 6.31
N LEU A 523 -11.71 2.20 6.89
CA LEU A 523 -11.86 2.23 8.35
C LEU A 523 -11.93 0.80 8.91
N GLY A 524 -11.24 0.58 10.03
CA GLY A 524 -11.29 -0.66 10.79
C GLY A 524 -12.39 -0.64 11.86
N THR A 525 -12.08 -1.21 13.02
CA THR A 525 -12.89 -1.11 14.23
C THR A 525 -13.19 0.35 14.58
N ALA A 526 -14.46 0.64 14.87
CA ALA A 526 -14.90 1.98 15.25
C ALA A 526 -14.23 2.45 16.56
N PRO A 527 -13.97 3.77 16.73
CA PRO A 527 -13.48 4.33 17.99
C PRO A 527 -14.45 4.09 19.15
N THR A 528 -13.94 4.15 20.40
CA THR A 528 -14.71 3.76 21.60
C THR A 528 -15.45 4.91 22.28
N LYS A 529 -15.08 6.16 21.98
CA LYS A 529 -15.56 7.40 22.60
C LYS A 529 -16.13 8.40 21.59
N GLY A 530 -16.26 8.01 20.33
CA GLY A 530 -16.73 8.88 19.25
C GLY A 530 -16.88 8.13 17.93
N THR A 531 -16.93 8.89 16.83
CA THR A 531 -17.10 8.34 15.47
C THR A 531 -16.17 9.03 14.48
N VAL A 532 -15.81 8.34 13.40
CA VAL A 532 -15.16 8.98 12.25
C VAL A 532 -16.26 9.50 11.33
N THR A 533 -16.33 10.82 11.14
CA THR A 533 -17.38 11.52 10.38
C THR A 533 -16.98 11.83 8.94
N SER A 534 -15.69 11.82 8.62
CA SER A 534 -15.17 11.89 7.25
C SER A 534 -13.94 10.98 7.09
N PHE A 535 -13.75 10.42 5.91
CA PHE A 535 -12.62 9.53 5.60
C PHE A 535 -12.25 9.55 4.12
N ASN A 536 -10.95 9.51 3.79
CA ASN A 536 -10.43 9.45 2.43
C ASN A 536 -9.62 8.16 2.21
N ALA A 537 -10.14 7.27 1.36
CA ALA A 537 -9.55 5.96 1.07
C ALA A 537 -8.20 5.99 0.31
N ALA A 538 -7.80 7.12 -0.28
CA ALA A 538 -6.52 7.23 -1.00
C ALA A 538 -5.37 7.75 -0.10
N THR A 539 -5.69 8.48 0.97
CA THR A 539 -4.68 9.13 1.84
C THR A 539 -4.78 8.71 3.32
N GLY A 540 -5.83 7.98 3.70
CA GLY A 540 -6.13 7.70 5.09
C GLY A 540 -6.42 8.96 5.93
N ALA A 541 -6.74 10.09 5.28
CA ALA A 541 -7.18 11.30 5.98
C ALA A 541 -8.57 11.10 6.58
N PHE A 542 -8.77 11.57 7.82
CA PHE A 542 -9.98 11.33 8.59
C PHE A 542 -10.41 12.57 9.39
N THR A 543 -11.68 12.59 9.80
CA THR A 543 -12.18 13.49 10.85
C THR A 543 -12.84 12.64 11.92
N TYR A 544 -12.28 12.66 13.14
CA TYR A 544 -12.86 12.07 14.32
C TYR A 544 -13.70 13.12 15.07
N SER A 545 -14.87 12.71 15.54
CA SER A 545 -15.74 13.49 16.42
C SER A 545 -16.03 12.69 17.69
N ARG A 546 -15.55 13.20 18.83
CA ARG A 546 -15.79 12.66 20.16
C ARG A 546 -17.27 12.84 20.52
N ASN A 547 -17.86 11.84 21.17
CA ASN A 547 -19.16 12.00 21.83
C ASN A 547 -19.04 13.02 22.98
N SER A 548 -19.71 14.15 22.83
CA SER A 548 -19.70 15.23 23.82
C SER A 548 -20.34 14.86 25.16
N THR A 549 -21.22 13.84 25.23
CA THR A 549 -21.85 13.42 26.49
C THR A 549 -20.90 12.71 27.46
N LEU A 550 -19.59 12.65 27.15
CA LEU A 550 -18.56 12.04 27.98
C LEU A 550 -17.84 13.04 28.93
N GLY A 551 -18.01 14.35 28.72
CA GLY A 551 -17.45 15.42 29.58
C GLY A 551 -15.92 15.36 29.82
N HIS A 552 -15.46 16.05 30.86
CA HIS A 552 -14.06 16.03 31.29
C HIS A 552 -13.69 14.82 32.17
N THR A 553 -14.66 14.30 32.92
CA THR A 553 -14.50 13.09 33.76
C THR A 553 -14.01 11.85 32.99
N THR A 554 -14.22 11.83 31.66
CA THR A 554 -13.64 10.83 30.75
C THR A 554 -12.48 11.43 29.95
N SER A 555 -11.30 10.79 29.97
CA SER A 555 -10.14 11.20 29.16
C SER A 555 -10.48 11.27 27.65
N PRO A 556 -10.04 12.32 26.93
CA PRO A 556 -10.31 12.50 25.50
C PRO A 556 -9.62 11.48 24.59
N ALA A 557 -8.58 10.80 25.07
CA ALA A 557 -7.79 9.87 24.27
C ALA A 557 -8.62 8.66 23.80
N ASP A 558 -8.70 8.46 22.49
CA ASP A 558 -9.35 7.32 21.82
C ASP A 558 -8.47 6.87 20.64
N MET A 559 -8.89 5.88 19.87
CA MET A 559 -8.10 5.35 18.76
C MET A 559 -8.92 5.16 17.49
N VAL A 560 -8.49 5.81 16.41
CA VAL A 560 -8.97 5.55 15.06
C VAL A 560 -8.16 4.38 14.50
N THR A 561 -8.84 3.33 14.03
CA THR A 561 -8.16 2.22 13.34
C THR A 561 -8.42 2.29 11.84
N VAL A 562 -7.37 2.09 11.05
CA VAL A 562 -7.40 2.16 9.58
C VAL A 562 -6.81 0.87 9.03
N ILE A 563 -7.56 0.19 8.17
CA ILE A 563 -7.07 -0.98 7.44
C ILE A 563 -6.36 -0.48 6.18
N ALA A 564 -5.08 -0.82 6.04
CA ALA A 564 -4.28 -0.53 4.84
C ALA A 564 -4.12 -1.80 4.01
N THR A 565 -4.49 -1.73 2.73
CA THR A 565 -4.59 -2.86 1.81
C THR A 565 -3.58 -2.71 0.67
N ASP A 566 -2.69 -3.69 0.49
CA ASP A 566 -1.69 -3.71 -0.57
C ASP A 566 -2.27 -4.05 -1.95
N ALA A 567 -1.46 -3.94 -3.00
CA ALA A 567 -1.86 -4.27 -4.37
C ALA A 567 -2.22 -5.77 -4.60
N ASN A 568 -1.92 -6.65 -3.65
CA ASN A 568 -2.26 -8.07 -3.66
C ASN A 568 -3.54 -8.38 -2.85
N GLY A 569 -4.17 -7.37 -2.23
CA GLY A 569 -5.33 -7.55 -1.35
C GLY A 569 -4.97 -8.00 0.08
N ARG A 570 -3.71 -7.94 0.50
CA ARG A 570 -3.30 -8.19 1.89
C ARG A 570 -3.51 -6.94 2.75
N THR A 571 -3.92 -7.13 4.00
CA THR A 571 -4.38 -6.07 4.90
C THR A 571 -3.59 -6.04 6.21
N VAL A 572 -3.07 -4.87 6.59
CA VAL A 572 -2.62 -4.59 7.97
C VAL A 572 -3.57 -3.62 8.67
N THR A 573 -3.62 -3.66 10.00
CA THR A 573 -4.34 -2.64 10.79
C THR A 573 -3.35 -1.61 11.29
N LEU A 574 -3.61 -0.34 11.00
CA LEU A 574 -2.91 0.82 11.53
C LEU A 574 -3.73 1.38 12.70
N SER A 575 -3.05 1.70 13.80
CA SER A 575 -3.66 2.34 14.98
C SER A 575 -3.18 3.78 15.08
N LEU A 576 -4.13 4.72 15.03
CA LEU A 576 -3.90 6.16 15.04
C LEU A 576 -4.58 6.76 16.28
N PRO A 577 -3.82 7.13 17.33
CA PRO A 577 -4.38 7.71 18.54
C PRO A 577 -4.88 9.13 18.25
N VAL A 578 -6.01 9.48 18.85
CA VAL A 578 -6.66 10.80 18.75
C VAL A 578 -6.98 11.32 20.15
N SER A 579 -6.91 12.63 20.36
CA SER A 579 -7.17 13.28 21.64
C SER A 579 -7.67 14.73 21.42
N PRO A 580 -8.89 14.92 20.88
CA PRO A 580 -9.44 16.25 20.62
C PRO A 580 -9.55 17.10 21.89
N THR A 581 -9.50 18.42 21.70
CA THR A 581 -9.82 19.40 22.75
C THR A 581 -11.27 19.23 23.21
N VAL A 582 -11.54 19.51 24.48
CA VAL A 582 -12.88 19.40 25.08
C VAL A 582 -13.38 20.83 25.38
N PRO A 583 -14.68 21.16 25.18
CA PRO A 583 -15.23 22.42 25.63
C PRO A 583 -15.26 22.46 27.16
N ASN A 584 -14.67 23.49 27.77
CA ASN A 584 -14.75 23.73 29.21
C ASN A 584 -15.39 25.08 29.52
N THR A 585 -16.30 25.10 30.48
CA THR A 585 -17.09 26.25 30.90
C THR A 585 -16.74 26.63 32.33
N PRO A 586 -16.05 27.76 32.60
CA PRO A 586 -15.61 28.10 33.94
C PRO A 586 -16.74 28.17 34.98
N PRO A 587 -16.48 27.82 36.26
CA PRO A 587 -17.49 27.78 37.31
C PRO A 587 -18.26 29.09 37.51
N ALA A 588 -19.52 29.00 37.91
CA ALA A 588 -20.36 30.15 38.24
C ALA A 588 -20.60 30.28 39.75
N ILE A 589 -19.98 31.29 40.38
CA ILE A 589 -20.25 31.62 41.79
C ILE A 589 -21.60 32.35 41.87
N SER A 590 -22.59 31.71 42.50
CA SER A 590 -23.96 32.21 42.60
C SER A 590 -24.24 33.00 43.88
N GLN A 591 -23.54 32.70 44.97
CA GLN A 591 -23.72 33.38 46.26
C GLN A 591 -22.49 33.23 47.16
N THR A 592 -22.17 34.27 47.92
CA THR A 592 -21.34 34.18 49.13
C THR A 592 -22.17 34.54 50.35
N THR A 593 -21.94 33.85 51.47
CA THR A 593 -22.66 34.03 52.74
C THR A 593 -21.70 33.98 53.92
N ILE A 594 -22.02 34.72 54.98
CA ILE A 594 -21.24 34.80 56.21
C ILE A 594 -22.16 34.86 57.42
N ASN A 595 -21.82 34.15 58.49
CA ASN A 595 -22.64 34.05 59.71
C ASN A 595 -22.33 35.14 60.74
N ALA A 596 -21.81 36.29 60.31
CA ALA A 596 -21.45 37.39 61.21
C ALA A 596 -22.66 37.90 62.00
N GLY A 597 -22.49 38.14 63.31
CA GLY A 597 -23.58 38.47 64.22
C GLY A 597 -24.48 37.29 64.63
N SER A 598 -24.17 36.05 64.23
CA SER A 598 -24.86 34.86 64.74
C SER A 598 -24.69 34.75 66.27
N THR A 599 -25.76 34.35 66.97
CA THR A 599 -25.73 34.06 68.41
C THR A 599 -25.07 32.71 68.73
N ASN A 600 -24.64 31.96 67.71
CA ASN A 600 -23.90 30.72 67.87
C ASN A 600 -22.39 31.01 67.82
N SER A 601 -21.71 30.87 68.96
CA SER A 601 -20.27 31.14 69.11
C SER A 601 -19.35 30.27 68.25
N ALA A 602 -19.83 29.13 67.74
CA ALA A 602 -19.10 28.30 66.76
C ALA A 602 -19.23 28.82 65.32
N GLN A 603 -20.17 29.74 65.05
CA GLN A 603 -20.35 30.38 63.73
C GLN A 603 -19.85 31.82 63.70
N TRP A 604 -19.95 32.54 64.81
CA TRP A 604 -19.44 33.89 65.01
C TRP A 604 -19.11 34.06 66.49
N GLY A 605 -17.83 34.21 66.83
CA GLY A 605 -17.40 34.28 68.21
C GLY A 605 -15.93 34.65 68.38
N LEU A 606 -15.58 35.09 69.58
CA LEU A 606 -14.22 35.43 70.00
C LEU A 606 -13.87 34.67 71.28
N ASN A 607 -12.82 33.85 71.24
CA ASN A 607 -12.20 33.28 72.43
C ASN A 607 -11.28 34.33 73.06
N THR A 608 -11.74 35.00 74.12
CA THR A 608 -10.98 36.06 74.83
C THR A 608 -9.80 35.54 75.65
N SER A 609 -9.65 34.21 75.82
CA SER A 609 -8.46 33.62 76.47
C SER A 609 -7.28 33.46 75.51
N THR A 610 -7.54 33.39 74.20
CA THR A 610 -6.50 33.31 73.15
C THR A 610 -6.53 34.50 72.18
N TRP A 611 -7.51 35.40 72.32
CA TRP A 611 -7.85 36.45 71.38
C TRP A 611 -7.99 35.93 69.93
N THR A 612 -8.73 34.83 69.79
CA THR A 612 -9.02 34.17 68.51
C THR A 612 -10.49 34.36 68.12
N GLN A 613 -10.74 35.09 67.04
CA GLN A 613 -12.06 35.15 66.40
C GLN A 613 -12.22 33.98 65.43
N THR A 614 -13.39 33.36 65.45
CA THR A 614 -13.84 32.37 64.45
C THR A 614 -15.08 32.90 63.74
N THR A 615 -15.14 32.74 62.43
CA THR A 615 -16.31 33.13 61.63
C THR A 615 -16.52 32.13 60.49
N THR A 616 -17.74 31.62 60.34
CA THR A 616 -18.08 30.65 59.29
C THR A 616 -18.95 31.27 58.20
N GLY A 617 -18.93 30.65 57.03
CA GLY A 617 -19.78 31.01 55.91
C GLY A 617 -19.82 29.94 54.84
N LYS A 618 -20.39 30.28 53.68
CA LYS A 618 -20.44 29.41 52.50
C LYS A 618 -20.32 30.20 51.20
N ILE A 619 -19.52 29.67 50.29
CA ILE A 619 -19.54 30.02 48.86
C ILE A 619 -20.40 28.96 48.17
N THR A 620 -21.40 29.40 47.43
CA THR A 620 -22.25 28.55 46.60
C THR A 620 -21.89 28.79 45.15
N ALA A 621 -21.24 27.81 44.53
CA ALA A 621 -20.87 27.82 43.12
C ALA A 621 -21.40 26.56 42.43
N THR A 622 -21.62 26.66 41.12
CA THR A 622 -22.07 25.58 40.26
C THR A 622 -21.21 25.53 39.01
N ASP A 623 -20.82 24.33 38.61
CA ASP A 623 -20.19 24.08 37.33
C ASP A 623 -21.24 23.75 36.25
N ALA A 624 -20.96 24.05 34.98
CA ALA A 624 -21.90 23.81 33.88
C ALA A 624 -21.66 22.47 33.16
N ASP A 625 -20.40 21.99 33.13
CA ASP A 625 -20.01 20.71 32.54
C ASP A 625 -20.09 19.55 33.58
N GLY A 626 -20.23 19.90 34.86
CA GLY A 626 -20.53 19.02 35.99
C GLY A 626 -19.32 18.72 36.88
N ASP A 627 -18.24 19.50 36.74
CA ASP A 627 -16.94 19.16 37.30
C ASP A 627 -16.75 19.51 38.78
N LYS A 628 -15.75 18.86 39.39
CA LYS A 628 -15.57 18.84 40.84
C LYS A 628 -14.79 20.06 41.34
N LEU A 629 -15.52 21.11 41.66
CA LEU A 629 -15.00 22.36 42.21
C LEU A 629 -14.05 22.17 43.41
N THR A 630 -12.96 22.94 43.40
CA THR A 630 -12.04 23.11 44.51
C THR A 630 -11.96 24.59 44.91
N TYR A 631 -11.61 24.87 46.18
CA TYR A 631 -11.66 26.20 46.77
C TYR A 631 -10.29 26.53 47.38
N SER A 632 -9.70 27.67 46.99
CA SER A 632 -8.38 28.09 47.48
C SER A 632 -8.28 29.59 47.76
N LEU A 633 -7.37 29.97 48.67
CA LEU A 633 -7.17 31.35 49.09
C LEU A 633 -6.15 32.04 48.16
N VAL A 634 -6.54 33.15 47.54
CA VAL A 634 -5.71 33.84 46.54
C VAL A 634 -5.60 35.35 46.79
N ASN A 635 -4.55 35.94 46.24
CA ASN A 635 -4.35 37.38 46.21
C ASN A 635 -5.41 38.08 45.33
N PRO A 636 -6.06 39.16 45.81
CA PRO A 636 -7.15 39.84 45.08
C PRO A 636 -6.74 40.50 43.76
N SER A 637 -5.44 40.74 43.53
CA SER A 637 -4.93 41.48 42.36
C SER A 637 -4.11 40.62 41.40
N THR A 638 -3.49 39.54 41.88
CA THR A 638 -2.63 38.66 41.07
C THR A 638 -3.15 37.23 40.94
N HIS A 639 -4.19 36.87 41.71
CA HIS A 639 -4.75 35.51 41.84
C HIS A 639 -3.73 34.42 42.23
N ALA A 640 -2.51 34.79 42.62
CA ALA A 640 -1.52 33.86 43.19
C ALA A 640 -2.01 33.33 44.55
N ALA A 641 -1.74 32.06 44.84
CA ALA A 641 -2.10 31.44 46.11
C ALA A 641 -1.45 32.16 47.31
N VAL A 642 -2.22 32.37 48.38
CA VAL A 642 -1.76 32.98 49.63
C VAL A 642 -2.20 32.15 50.83
N THR A 643 -1.49 32.25 51.95
CA THR A 643 -1.80 31.51 53.20
C THR A 643 -2.64 32.31 54.19
N THR A 644 -2.79 33.63 53.99
CA THR A 644 -3.50 34.53 54.90
C THR A 644 -4.39 35.53 54.18
N THR A 645 -5.39 36.04 54.89
CA THR A 645 -6.27 37.16 54.51
C THR A 645 -5.57 38.52 54.61
N THR A 646 -6.28 39.61 54.32
CA THR A 646 -5.74 40.98 54.35
C THR A 646 -5.17 41.36 55.73
N ASN A 647 -5.86 40.98 56.82
CA ASN A 647 -5.43 41.30 58.19
C ASN A 647 -4.61 40.16 58.84
N GLY A 648 -4.16 39.16 58.07
CA GLY A 648 -3.34 38.05 58.58
C GLY A 648 -4.12 36.89 59.20
N GLY A 649 -5.45 36.87 59.08
CA GLY A 649 -6.28 35.71 59.38
C GLY A 649 -6.06 34.54 58.40
N THR A 650 -6.69 33.41 58.67
CA THR A 650 -6.60 32.17 57.90
C THR A 650 -7.98 31.68 57.49
N VAL A 651 -8.09 30.95 56.37
CA VAL A 651 -9.36 30.38 55.90
C VAL A 651 -9.16 28.91 55.56
N THR A 652 -10.02 28.04 56.11
CA THR A 652 -10.13 26.63 55.72
C THR A 652 -11.42 26.42 54.94
N PHE A 653 -11.32 25.83 53.75
CA PHE A 653 -12.47 25.50 52.89
C PHE A 653 -12.80 24.00 52.95
N ASN A 654 -14.08 23.67 52.94
CA ASN A 654 -14.59 22.32 52.73
C ASN A 654 -14.98 22.10 51.26
N ALA A 655 -15.05 20.84 50.83
CA ALA A 655 -15.40 20.48 49.45
C ALA A 655 -16.84 20.88 49.03
N ASP A 656 -17.72 21.22 49.98
CA ASP A 656 -19.08 21.69 49.70
C ASP A 656 -19.18 23.23 49.56
N GLY A 657 -18.05 23.95 49.65
CA GLY A 657 -17.97 25.41 49.62
C GLY A 657 -18.20 26.09 50.97
N THR A 658 -18.48 25.38 52.07
CA THR A 658 -18.44 25.98 53.41
C THR A 658 -17.01 26.32 53.81
N TYR A 659 -16.84 27.38 54.59
CA TYR A 659 -15.52 27.81 55.07
C TYR A 659 -15.55 28.26 56.54
N THR A 660 -14.38 28.14 57.18
CA THR A 660 -14.10 28.71 58.49
C THR A 660 -12.93 29.66 58.37
N TYR A 661 -13.20 30.94 58.62
CA TYR A 661 -12.19 31.97 58.85
C TYR A 661 -11.79 31.97 60.33
N THR A 662 -10.49 32.12 60.60
CA THR A 662 -9.93 32.24 61.95
C THR A 662 -8.81 33.28 61.97
N ILE A 663 -8.92 34.28 62.85
CA ILE A 663 -7.86 35.26 63.11
C ILE A 663 -7.52 35.28 64.61
N THR A 664 -6.23 35.24 64.92
CA THR A 664 -5.72 35.39 66.29
C THR A 664 -4.91 36.68 66.38
N ASN A 665 -5.24 37.56 67.31
CA ASN A 665 -4.58 38.83 67.50
C ASN A 665 -4.48 39.17 69.00
N ASN A 666 -4.59 40.43 69.40
CA ASN A 666 -4.61 40.87 70.80
C ASN A 666 -5.85 41.73 71.12
N GLN A 667 -6.09 42.00 72.40
CA GLN A 667 -7.20 42.82 72.90
C GLN A 667 -7.36 44.15 72.14
N ALA A 668 -6.27 44.89 71.94
CA ALA A 668 -6.30 46.21 71.31
C ALA A 668 -6.72 46.17 69.83
N TYR A 669 -6.56 45.04 69.13
CA TYR A 669 -7.07 44.86 67.77
C TYR A 669 -8.60 44.76 67.74
N PHE A 670 -9.18 43.87 68.54
CA PHE A 670 -10.63 43.67 68.62
C PHE A 670 -11.35 44.85 69.31
N HIS A 671 -10.68 45.52 70.25
CA HIS A 671 -11.12 46.80 70.83
C HIS A 671 -11.10 47.92 69.78
N GLY A 672 -10.02 48.00 68.99
CA GLY A 672 -9.86 48.96 67.89
C GLY A 672 -11.01 48.93 66.87
N ALA A 673 -11.66 47.78 66.66
CA ALA A 673 -12.83 47.64 65.80
C ALA A 673 -14.07 48.38 66.36
N ALA A 674 -14.25 48.48 67.67
CA ALA A 674 -15.37 49.22 68.27
C ALA A 674 -15.19 50.75 68.19
N LYS A 675 -14.04 51.25 67.74
CA LYS A 675 -13.68 52.68 67.81
C LYS A 675 -14.57 53.56 66.93
N ILE A 676 -15.00 54.69 67.47
CA ILE A 676 -15.85 55.63 66.74
C ILE A 676 -15.04 56.24 65.57
N GLY A 677 -15.50 55.97 64.34
CA GLY A 677 -14.82 56.35 63.10
C GLY A 677 -13.86 55.29 62.52
N ALA A 678 -13.77 54.09 63.11
CA ALA A 678 -13.05 52.98 62.50
C ALA A 678 -13.70 52.55 61.16
N THR A 679 -12.87 52.24 60.17
CA THR A 679 -13.27 51.88 58.80
C THR A 679 -12.23 50.96 58.15
N GLY A 680 -12.62 50.21 57.12
CA GLY A 680 -11.71 49.33 56.37
C GLY A 680 -11.11 48.23 57.25
N THR A 681 -9.79 48.03 57.15
CA THR A 681 -9.06 46.94 57.84
C THR A 681 -9.13 46.99 59.38
N ALA A 682 -9.66 48.05 59.98
CA ALA A 682 -9.94 48.12 61.41
C ALA A 682 -11.26 47.46 61.83
N VAL A 683 -12.24 47.34 60.92
CA VAL A 683 -13.60 46.81 61.20
C VAL A 683 -13.98 45.61 60.36
N ASP A 684 -13.30 45.39 59.23
CA ASP A 684 -13.42 44.23 58.35
C ASP A 684 -12.04 43.66 58.02
N ASP A 685 -11.95 42.35 57.88
CA ASP A 685 -10.94 41.69 57.04
C ASP A 685 -11.54 41.40 55.65
N SER A 686 -10.70 41.09 54.67
CA SER A 686 -11.16 40.57 53.39
C SER A 686 -10.23 39.51 52.83
N PHE A 687 -10.80 38.58 52.07
CA PHE A 687 -10.05 37.59 51.32
C PHE A 687 -10.72 37.29 49.97
N THR A 688 -9.93 36.85 49.00
CA THR A 688 -10.45 36.36 47.72
C THR A 688 -10.30 34.85 47.66
N VAL A 689 -11.39 34.16 47.33
CA VAL A 689 -11.41 32.73 47.02
C VAL A 689 -11.34 32.55 45.50
N ALA A 690 -10.51 31.61 45.07
CA ALA A 690 -10.58 31.01 43.74
C ALA A 690 -11.37 29.71 43.82
N VAL A 691 -12.33 29.55 42.91
CA VAL A 691 -13.16 28.36 42.72
C VAL A 691 -12.79 27.76 41.37
N ASP A 692 -12.16 26.59 41.39
CA ASP A 692 -11.48 26.01 40.23
C ASP A 692 -12.06 24.63 39.87
N ASP A 693 -12.27 24.38 38.58
CA ASP A 693 -12.84 23.13 38.04
C ASP A 693 -11.83 21.97 37.90
N GLY A 694 -10.52 22.26 37.93
CA GLY A 694 -9.45 21.29 37.64
C GLY A 694 -9.15 21.05 36.15
N PHE A 695 -9.87 21.73 35.25
CA PHE A 695 -9.75 21.66 33.78
C PHE A 695 -9.35 23.01 33.14
N GLY A 696 -9.19 24.06 33.95
CA GLY A 696 -8.58 25.34 33.58
C GLY A 696 -9.55 26.52 33.61
N GLY A 697 -10.77 26.33 34.12
CA GLY A 697 -11.72 27.39 34.42
C GLY A 697 -11.72 27.73 35.91
N THR A 698 -11.47 29.01 36.20
CA THR A 698 -11.42 29.52 37.57
C THR A 698 -12.32 30.74 37.72
N ALA A 699 -13.15 30.76 38.75
CA ALA A 699 -13.95 31.90 39.16
C ALA A 699 -13.47 32.48 40.48
N TYR A 700 -13.71 33.78 40.71
CA TYR A 700 -13.17 34.50 41.85
C TYR A 700 -14.26 35.27 42.58
N ALA A 701 -14.23 35.26 43.91
CA ALA A 701 -15.10 36.07 44.75
C ALA A 701 -14.34 36.63 45.96
N THR A 702 -14.55 37.90 46.27
CA THR A 702 -14.06 38.52 47.52
C THR A 702 -15.12 38.38 48.61
N VAL A 703 -14.67 37.98 49.79
CA VAL A 703 -15.48 37.84 51.00
C VAL A 703 -14.95 38.85 52.02
N ASN A 704 -15.83 39.73 52.49
CA ASN A 704 -15.58 40.62 53.62
C ASN A 704 -16.01 39.92 54.90
N VAL A 705 -15.16 40.00 55.94
CA VAL A 705 -15.37 39.36 57.24
C VAL A 705 -15.29 40.44 58.33
N PRO A 706 -16.41 40.86 58.94
CA PRO A 706 -16.37 41.80 60.04
C PRO A 706 -15.47 41.32 61.17
N ILE A 707 -14.75 42.24 61.81
CA ILE A 707 -13.96 41.95 63.00
C ILE A 707 -14.89 41.91 64.22
N TYR A 708 -14.73 40.89 65.07
CA TYR A 708 -15.51 40.76 66.29
C TYR A 708 -15.09 41.86 67.27
N ALA A 709 -15.92 42.89 67.41
CA ALA A 709 -15.62 44.00 68.28
C ALA A 709 -15.62 43.59 69.77
N VAL A 710 -14.86 44.29 70.61
CA VAL A 710 -15.04 44.30 72.07
C VAL A 710 -14.98 45.74 72.58
N ASN A 711 -15.68 46.04 73.66
CA ASN A 711 -15.52 47.28 74.42
C ASN A 711 -16.13 47.11 75.81
N THR A 712 -15.41 47.50 76.86
CA THR A 712 -15.88 47.52 78.25
C THR A 712 -16.16 48.95 78.68
N ALA A 713 -17.40 49.25 79.09
CA ALA A 713 -17.75 50.62 79.46
C ALA A 713 -16.87 51.16 80.61
N PRO A 714 -16.42 52.43 80.54
CA PRO A 714 -15.55 53.00 81.54
C PRO A 714 -16.24 53.08 82.90
N SER A 715 -15.44 53.17 83.95
CA SER A 715 -15.89 53.24 85.33
C SER A 715 -15.60 54.62 85.93
N MET A 716 -16.57 55.14 86.69
CA MET A 716 -16.50 56.46 87.32
C MET A 716 -16.84 56.36 88.80
N SER A 717 -15.94 56.88 89.64
CA SER A 717 -16.16 57.10 91.08
C SER A 717 -16.07 58.59 91.38
N THR A 718 -16.73 59.07 92.44
CA THR A 718 -16.70 60.49 92.82
C THR A 718 -16.60 60.68 94.33
N ASN A 719 -16.05 61.81 94.76
CA ASN A 719 -16.27 62.30 96.14
C ASN A 719 -17.69 62.86 96.31
N SER A 720 -18.10 63.12 97.55
CA SER A 720 -19.31 63.91 97.82
C SER A 720 -19.05 65.38 97.42
N PRO A 721 -20.02 66.07 96.80
CA PRO A 721 -19.84 67.45 96.38
C PRO A 721 -19.64 68.38 97.58
N VAL A 722 -18.62 69.25 97.48
CA VAL A 722 -18.30 70.28 98.47
C VAL A 722 -18.84 71.60 97.96
N CYS A 723 -19.80 72.20 98.67
CA CYS A 723 -20.47 73.44 98.28
C CYS A 723 -20.19 74.55 99.28
N GLY A 724 -19.72 75.71 98.80
CA GLY A 724 -19.45 76.89 99.62
C GLY A 724 -19.39 78.17 98.79
N PHE A 725 -19.79 79.30 99.39
CA PHE A 725 -19.77 80.63 98.77
C PHE A 725 -20.42 80.72 97.37
N GLY A 726 -21.42 79.87 97.10
CA GLY A 726 -22.16 79.85 95.84
C GLY A 726 -21.61 78.90 94.77
N ILE A 727 -20.52 78.18 95.03
CA ILE A 727 -19.93 77.19 94.11
C ILE A 727 -19.94 75.81 94.77
N CYS A 728 -20.42 74.82 94.03
CA CYS A 728 -20.23 73.39 94.33
C CYS A 728 -19.09 72.85 93.47
N THR A 729 -18.21 72.05 94.07
CA THR A 729 -17.18 71.28 93.37
C THR A 729 -17.28 69.80 93.73
N ALA A 730 -16.92 68.95 92.78
CA ALA A 730 -16.63 67.54 93.05
C ALA A 730 -15.51 67.06 92.14
N THR A 731 -14.89 65.95 92.51
CA THR A 731 -13.82 65.30 91.77
C THR A 731 -14.26 63.87 91.45
N ALA A 732 -14.19 63.52 90.16
CA ALA A 732 -14.36 62.18 89.65
C ALA A 732 -12.98 61.54 89.46
N THR A 733 -12.85 60.27 89.81
CA THR A 733 -11.73 59.41 89.40
C THR A 733 -12.25 58.39 88.42
N LEU A 734 -11.61 58.32 87.26
CA LEU A 734 -12.01 57.46 86.14
C LEU A 734 -11.01 56.33 85.93
N SER A 735 -11.53 55.17 85.54
CA SER A 735 -10.73 54.00 85.19
C SER A 735 -11.41 53.23 84.06
N ASP A 736 -10.61 52.76 83.12
CA ASP A 736 -11.07 51.97 81.98
C ASP A 736 -10.43 50.56 82.01
N ALA A 737 -11.12 49.56 81.46
CA ALA A 737 -10.69 48.16 81.50
C ALA A 737 -10.01 47.68 80.20
N ASP A 738 -10.29 48.32 79.06
CA ASP A 738 -9.58 48.11 77.79
C ASP A 738 -8.37 49.04 77.66
N GLY A 739 -8.28 50.06 78.52
CA GLY A 739 -7.11 50.90 78.74
C GLY A 739 -7.22 52.30 78.17
N ASP A 740 -8.44 52.77 77.90
CA ASP A 740 -8.65 54.01 77.16
C ASP A 740 -8.21 55.29 77.88
N SER A 741 -7.74 56.25 77.08
CA SER A 741 -7.27 57.55 77.56
C SER A 741 -8.44 58.48 77.88
N LEU A 742 -9.06 58.27 79.04
CA LEU A 742 -10.07 59.16 79.64
C LEU A 742 -9.45 60.49 80.16
N SER A 743 -8.43 61.04 79.48
CA SER A 743 -7.64 62.18 79.92
C SER A 743 -7.51 63.27 78.85
N GLY A 744 -7.39 64.52 79.28
CA GLY A 744 -7.54 65.72 78.45
C GLY A 744 -6.40 66.05 77.49
N ALA A 745 -5.53 65.09 77.17
CA ALA A 745 -4.53 65.21 76.11
C ALA A 745 -5.13 65.02 74.70
N LEU A 746 -6.35 64.49 74.58
CA LEU A 746 -7.03 64.25 73.32
C LEU A 746 -7.84 65.48 72.86
N ASN A 747 -7.42 66.09 71.75
CA ASN A 747 -8.06 67.26 71.14
C ASN A 747 -8.95 66.88 69.93
N THR A 748 -9.54 65.68 69.95
CA THR A 748 -10.47 65.17 68.95
C THR A 748 -11.71 64.60 69.62
N SER A 749 -12.86 64.75 68.97
CA SER A 749 -14.15 64.25 69.47
C SER A 749 -14.16 62.73 69.49
N ASN A 750 -14.37 62.16 70.67
CA ASN A 750 -14.47 60.71 70.87
C ASN A 750 -15.94 60.22 70.93
N ASN A 751 -16.92 61.13 70.85
CA ASN A 751 -18.34 60.79 70.76
C ASN A 751 -18.89 60.85 69.31
N GLY A 752 -18.01 61.06 68.32
CA GLY A 752 -18.33 61.05 66.89
C GLY A 752 -18.94 62.32 66.31
N THR A 753 -19.39 63.27 67.14
CA THR A 753 -20.16 64.45 66.69
C THR A 753 -19.38 65.76 66.68
N GLY A 754 -18.04 65.70 66.66
CA GLY A 754 -17.17 66.90 66.78
C GLY A 754 -17.25 67.57 68.16
N SER A 755 -17.97 66.98 69.11
CA SER A 755 -18.23 67.52 70.45
C SER A 755 -17.16 67.09 71.46
N PRO A 756 -17.03 67.77 72.62
CA PRO A 756 -16.11 67.35 73.67
C PRO A 756 -16.38 65.92 74.15
N TRP A 757 -15.31 65.25 74.57
CA TRP A 757 -15.30 63.86 75.03
C TRP A 757 -15.95 63.63 76.41
N TYR A 758 -16.54 64.69 76.97
CA TYR A 758 -17.40 64.67 78.14
C TYR A 758 -18.56 65.65 77.94
N THR A 759 -19.66 65.47 78.67
CA THR A 759 -20.71 66.47 78.81
C THR A 759 -21.00 66.75 80.28
N LEU A 760 -21.22 68.02 80.62
CA LEU A 760 -21.65 68.48 81.94
C LEU A 760 -22.91 69.35 81.75
N SER A 761 -23.98 69.07 82.49
CA SER A 761 -25.26 69.78 82.31
C SER A 761 -25.17 71.29 82.50
N ARG A 762 -24.38 71.75 83.50
CA ARG A 762 -24.12 73.17 83.82
C ARG A 762 -22.79 73.29 84.55
N GLY A 763 -21.99 74.31 84.25
CA GLY A 763 -20.74 74.61 84.97
C GLY A 763 -19.50 74.48 84.08
N SER A 764 -18.35 74.20 84.70
CA SER A 764 -17.06 73.98 84.03
C SER A 764 -16.37 72.71 84.54
N VAL A 765 -15.53 72.10 83.69
CA VAL A 765 -14.72 70.92 84.03
C VAL A 765 -13.24 71.27 83.89
N THR A 766 -12.44 70.93 84.90
CA THR A 766 -10.99 70.97 84.91
C THR A 766 -10.44 69.55 84.93
N ILE A 767 -9.63 69.22 83.94
CA ILE A 767 -9.02 67.90 83.79
C ILE A 767 -7.67 67.91 84.48
N ASN A 768 -7.48 67.09 85.52
CA ASN A 768 -6.23 66.98 86.27
C ASN A 768 -5.40 65.79 85.75
N ALA A 769 -4.14 65.71 86.18
CA ALA A 769 -3.29 64.55 85.89
C ALA A 769 -3.83 63.27 86.59
N GLY A 770 -3.66 62.11 85.94
CA GLY A 770 -4.02 60.81 86.52
C GLY A 770 -5.52 60.53 86.56
N SER A 771 -6.23 60.73 85.44
CA SER A 771 -7.65 60.38 85.25
C SER A 771 -8.62 60.95 86.30
N GLN A 772 -8.27 62.08 86.90
CA GLN A 772 -9.11 62.80 87.87
C GLN A 772 -9.66 64.09 87.28
N HIS A 773 -10.98 64.27 87.29
CA HIS A 773 -11.64 65.48 86.79
C HIS A 773 -12.31 66.24 87.92
N THR A 774 -11.95 67.50 88.11
CA THR A 774 -12.60 68.40 89.08
C THR A 774 -13.54 69.32 88.32
N PHE A 775 -14.83 69.29 88.64
CA PHE A 775 -15.84 70.09 87.96
C PHE A 775 -16.60 70.95 88.97
N SER A 776 -17.00 72.13 88.51
CA SER A 776 -17.54 73.20 89.35
C SER A 776 -18.81 73.79 88.74
N TRP A 777 -19.81 74.03 89.58
CA TRP A 777 -21.10 74.59 89.17
C TRP A 777 -21.69 75.47 90.26
N THR A 778 -22.66 76.32 89.92
CA THR A 778 -23.32 77.21 90.89
C THR A 778 -24.19 76.40 91.87
N GLY A 779 -23.98 76.63 93.16
CA GLY A 779 -24.83 76.13 94.24
C GLY A 779 -26.07 77.01 94.48
N ASN A 780 -26.82 76.70 95.54
CA ASN A 780 -28.07 77.37 95.89
C ASN A 780 -27.90 78.89 96.17
N SER A 781 -28.51 79.74 95.34
CA SER A 781 -28.55 81.20 95.54
C SER A 781 -29.33 81.64 96.78
N ASN A 782 -30.27 80.82 97.25
CA ASN A 782 -31.24 81.19 98.29
C ASN A 782 -30.85 80.67 99.70
N GLY A 783 -29.59 80.25 99.90
CA GLY A 783 -29.16 79.61 101.14
C GLY A 783 -27.65 79.49 101.30
N ALA A 784 -26.92 80.61 101.20
CA ALA A 784 -25.46 80.71 101.37
C ALA A 784 -24.58 79.79 100.48
N GLY A 785 -25.16 79.13 99.47
CA GLY A 785 -24.44 78.30 98.51
C GLY A 785 -23.86 76.99 99.07
N THR A 786 -24.38 76.46 100.18
CA THR A 786 -23.85 75.25 100.85
C THR A 786 -24.44 73.93 100.34
N GLN A 787 -25.33 73.97 99.35
CA GLN A 787 -25.90 72.80 98.68
C GLN A 787 -26.05 73.06 97.18
N GLN A 788 -26.01 71.99 96.37
CA GLN A 788 -26.37 72.04 94.96
C GLN A 788 -27.89 72.10 94.76
N THR A 789 -28.34 72.53 93.57
CA THR A 789 -29.76 72.63 93.22
C THR A 789 -30.01 72.15 91.79
N GLY A 790 -31.12 71.43 91.59
CA GLY A 790 -31.47 70.81 90.32
C GLY A 790 -30.79 69.46 90.12
N ILE A 791 -31.05 68.85 88.95
CA ILE A 791 -30.33 67.67 88.48
C ILE A 791 -29.09 68.13 87.74
N GLN A 792 -27.94 67.56 88.10
CA GLN A 792 -26.66 67.78 87.43
C GLN A 792 -26.12 66.43 86.98
N THR A 793 -25.82 66.28 85.69
CA THR A 793 -25.24 65.07 85.13
C THR A 793 -23.87 65.38 84.55
N TYR A 794 -22.90 64.52 84.85
CA TYR A 794 -21.60 64.49 84.20
C TYR A 794 -21.41 63.14 83.50
N THR A 795 -21.05 63.19 82.23
CA THR A 795 -20.86 62.02 81.36
C THR A 795 -19.47 62.09 80.72
N VAL A 796 -18.76 60.97 80.68
CA VAL A 796 -17.51 60.78 79.94
C VAL A 796 -17.71 59.67 78.93
N TYR A 797 -17.23 59.87 77.71
CA TYR A 797 -17.17 58.83 76.67
C TYR A 797 -15.75 58.25 76.61
N ASP A 798 -15.61 56.99 76.24
CA ASP A 798 -14.31 56.32 76.03
C ASP A 798 -13.68 56.70 74.68
N GLY A 799 -14.46 56.63 73.61
CA GLY A 799 -14.06 56.78 72.22
C GLY A 799 -14.61 55.70 71.28
N TYR A 800 -15.45 54.82 71.81
CA TYR A 800 -15.83 53.56 71.23
C TYR A 800 -17.35 53.39 71.33
N TYR A 801 -17.90 52.59 70.44
CA TYR A 801 -19.31 52.23 70.49
C TYR A 801 -19.54 51.09 71.50
N ARG A 802 -20.79 50.94 71.89
CA ARG A 802 -21.24 49.80 72.68
C ARG A 802 -21.20 48.55 71.82
N VAL A 803 -20.74 47.45 72.39
CA VAL A 803 -20.68 46.15 71.71
C VAL A 803 -21.70 45.20 72.31
N VAL A 804 -22.40 44.45 71.45
CA VAL A 804 -23.31 43.36 71.83
C VAL A 804 -22.97 42.14 70.97
N ASN A 805 -22.49 41.05 71.59
CA ASN A 805 -22.11 39.81 70.91
C ASN A 805 -21.15 40.00 69.72
N GLY A 806 -20.18 40.91 69.85
CA GLY A 806 -19.20 41.25 68.82
C GLY A 806 -19.71 42.21 67.74
N VAL A 807 -20.99 42.58 67.76
CA VAL A 807 -21.60 43.54 66.84
C VAL A 807 -21.63 44.93 67.48
N ILE A 808 -21.36 45.95 66.67
CA ILE A 808 -21.27 47.35 67.08
C ILE A 808 -22.66 48.00 67.10
N ASP A 809 -23.08 48.51 68.25
CA ASP A 809 -24.25 49.40 68.41
C ASP A 809 -23.82 50.84 68.10
N ASN A 810 -23.81 51.18 66.81
CA ASN A 810 -23.40 52.50 66.32
C ASN A 810 -24.35 53.65 66.72
N THR A 811 -25.45 53.35 67.42
CA THR A 811 -26.35 54.36 68.00
C THR A 811 -25.96 54.77 69.42
N TYR A 812 -25.09 53.98 70.08
CA TYR A 812 -24.72 54.15 71.48
C TYR A 812 -23.19 54.28 71.64
N PRO A 813 -22.63 55.51 71.58
CA PRO A 813 -21.31 55.80 72.12
C PRO A 813 -21.25 55.39 73.59
N THR A 814 -20.28 54.53 73.92
CA THR A 814 -20.08 54.02 75.27
C THR A 814 -19.59 55.12 76.20
N ARG A 815 -19.99 55.02 77.47
CA ARG A 815 -19.84 56.10 78.43
C ARG A 815 -19.89 55.62 79.87
N ALA A 816 -19.39 56.46 80.76
CA ALA A 816 -19.69 56.45 82.18
C ALA A 816 -20.41 57.75 82.52
N TRP A 817 -21.45 57.71 83.35
CA TRP A 817 -22.10 58.91 83.83
C TRP A 817 -22.43 58.83 85.31
N VAL A 818 -22.52 60.00 85.92
CA VAL A 818 -22.98 60.21 87.28
C VAL A 818 -23.98 61.36 87.28
N GLN A 819 -25.09 61.16 87.99
CA GLN A 819 -26.12 62.16 88.20
C GLN A 819 -26.24 62.49 89.68
N TRP A 820 -26.09 63.77 90.00
CA TRP A 820 -26.33 64.32 91.32
C TRP A 820 -27.74 64.91 91.42
N ASN A 821 -28.41 64.66 92.55
CA ASN A 821 -29.69 65.26 92.88
C ASN A 821 -29.79 65.48 94.40
N GLY A 822 -29.77 66.74 94.86
CA GLY A 822 -29.79 67.10 96.28
C GLY A 822 -28.52 66.67 97.02
N THR A 823 -28.55 65.51 97.67
CA THR A 823 -27.36 64.82 98.25
C THR A 823 -27.13 63.42 97.66
N THR A 824 -28.07 62.92 96.85
CA THR A 824 -28.03 61.59 96.24
C THR A 824 -27.15 61.61 94.98
N ARG A 825 -26.49 60.46 94.73
CA ARG A 825 -25.69 60.19 93.54
C ARG A 825 -26.16 58.88 92.92
N THR A 826 -26.41 58.90 91.61
CA THR A 826 -26.69 57.71 90.80
C THR A 826 -25.61 57.60 89.74
N PHE A 827 -25.10 56.39 89.50
CA PHE A 827 -24.10 56.11 88.47
C PHE A 827 -24.69 55.20 87.40
N GLY A 828 -24.14 55.24 86.20
CA GLY A 828 -24.45 54.29 85.14
C GLY A 828 -23.50 54.38 83.95
N ASN A 829 -23.80 53.57 82.95
CA ASN A 829 -23.20 53.55 81.61
C ASN A 829 -24.28 53.73 80.53
#